data_AF-A0A1Q4F4Z9-F1
#
_entry.id   AF-A0A1Q4F4Z9-F1
#
_cell.length_a   1.000
_cell.length_b   1.000
_cell.length_c   1.000
_cell.angle_alpha   90.00
_cell.angle_beta   90.00
_cell.angle_gamma   90.00
#
_symmetry.space_group_name_H-M   'P 1'
#
loop_
_entity.id
_entity.type
_entity.pdbx_description
1 polymer ?
#
loop_
_entity_poly.entity_id
_entity_poly.type
_entity_poly.pdbx_seq_one_letter_code
_entity_poly.pdbx_strand_id
1 'polypeptide(L)'
;MLATLVDKPFDAEGWLYEIKWDGYRTLAFMNNGNVELKSRNNKSFSEKFYPVHDALREKKLNAVIDGEIVVVDDNGHANFGALQNWRSEADGTLLYYVFDILWCNGYDVTRLPLTKRQQILRGILKEDDIIKVSQAFKTSGIEFLKAARSMGLEGIMAKREDSTYQTGIRTKDWLKIKANKRQEVIIGGFTRNADTNKPFSSLLVGVFNKGKLVYTGKIGTGFNIQMQKEMMQQFRPLITGKPPFAEEPDVNKPGRFRPDPPKATATWLKPRLICEVSYAEITTDGVMRHPSFEGMRGDKAPKAVRLEKETHVEDIPEVANAANINIVAPVKSGRKTLLNPSEETQVKKINGHELKFTNLSKVFWPDIKGTKRDLLNYYYQVGPVILPYLKDRPMSLNRYPNGINGKSFYQKDFTGKIPDWINTYLYHSEADDRDRNYIVCKKEEDLLYMANLGSIEMNPWSSKEQTPDNPDWCVIDLDPGKNSFEQVIECARVTRKVLDTLGVPSYCKTSGSTGLHIYIPLGRKYTYEASKEFGRIIATIVNRELPGFTSIERLTTKRKGKMYIDFLQNRPQATLAAPYSVRPKPGATVSMPLHWDEVKKGLKMSDFTLYNAVKRISKIGDIFIPVLKKGIDLKKVMKALDRW
;
A
#
# COMPACT_ATOMS: atom_id res chain seq x y z
N MET A 1 -16.01 27.07 12.55
CA MET A 1 -15.78 28.33 11.81
C MET A 1 -15.53 28.09 10.34
N LEU A 2 -16.23 28.80 9.44
CA LEU A 2 -16.07 28.66 8.00
C LEU A 2 -15.41 29.89 7.40
N ALA A 3 -14.49 29.67 6.47
CA ALA A 3 -13.81 30.75 5.76
C ALA A 3 -14.64 31.30 4.60
N THR A 4 -14.42 32.58 4.30
CA THR A 4 -14.97 33.30 3.15
C THR A 4 -13.95 33.30 2.01
N LEU A 5 -14.40 33.09 0.76
CA LEU A 5 -13.52 33.19 -0.42
C LEU A 5 -13.27 34.67 -0.73
N VAL A 6 -12.01 35.03 -0.97
CA VAL A 6 -11.63 36.33 -1.52
C VAL A 6 -10.83 36.14 -2.82
N ASP A 7 -10.90 37.12 -3.71
CA ASP A 7 -10.34 37.10 -5.07
C ASP A 7 -8.84 37.39 -5.14
N LYS A 8 -8.34 38.21 -4.23
CA LYS A 8 -6.96 38.64 -4.19
C LYS A 8 -6.32 38.36 -2.84
N PRO A 9 -5.02 37.99 -2.81
CA PRO A 9 -4.26 38.10 -1.59
C PRO A 9 -4.17 39.57 -1.17
N PHE A 10 -4.00 39.82 0.11
CA PHE A 10 -3.87 41.14 0.68
C PHE A 10 -2.88 41.07 1.84
N ASP A 11 -2.33 42.22 2.21
CA ASP A 11 -1.49 42.41 3.39
C ASP A 11 -2.22 43.36 4.35
N ALA A 12 -2.41 42.92 5.60
CA ALA A 12 -3.06 43.74 6.61
C ALA A 12 -2.55 43.38 8.01
N GLU A 13 -2.47 44.38 8.88
CA GLU A 13 -2.09 44.16 10.27
C GLU A 13 -3.12 43.28 11.01
N GLY A 14 -2.63 42.43 11.91
CA GLY A 14 -3.46 41.49 12.67
C GLY A 14 -3.87 40.23 11.90
N TRP A 15 -3.29 39.98 10.72
CA TRP A 15 -3.53 38.76 9.94
C TRP A 15 -2.37 37.78 9.97
N LEU A 16 -2.72 36.50 10.03
CA LEU A 16 -1.81 35.36 9.97
C LEU A 16 -2.14 34.53 8.72
N TYR A 17 -1.13 34.08 8.01
CA TYR A 17 -1.28 33.28 6.79
C TYR A 17 -0.77 31.86 7.02
N GLU A 18 -1.53 30.87 6.57
CA GLU A 18 -1.18 29.45 6.64
C GLU A 18 -1.49 28.75 5.31
N ILE A 19 -0.90 27.58 5.08
CA ILE A 19 -1.17 26.79 3.88
C ILE A 19 -2.63 26.32 3.89
N LYS A 20 -3.31 26.46 2.76
CA LYS A 20 -4.59 25.78 2.54
C LYS A 20 -4.31 24.35 2.08
N TRP A 21 -4.60 23.40 2.96
CA TRP A 21 -4.49 21.98 2.68
C TRP A 21 -5.69 21.47 1.87
N ASP A 22 -5.40 20.61 0.89
CA ASP A 22 -6.39 20.01 -0.02
C ASP A 22 -6.82 18.64 0.51
N GLY A 23 -7.81 18.62 1.40
CA GLY A 23 -8.16 17.42 2.15
C GLY A 23 -9.59 17.32 2.65
N TYR A 24 -9.79 16.52 3.70
CA TYR A 24 -11.03 16.45 4.44
C TYR A 24 -10.87 17.11 5.82
N ARG A 25 -11.54 18.24 6.00
CA ARG A 25 -11.69 18.86 7.32
C ARG A 25 -12.30 17.90 8.32
N THR A 26 -11.56 17.68 9.40
CA THR A 26 -11.84 16.66 10.41
C THR A 26 -11.68 17.25 11.80
N LEU A 27 -12.71 17.10 12.62
CA LEU A 27 -12.65 17.32 14.06
C LEU A 27 -12.24 16.02 14.73
N ALA A 28 -11.24 16.08 15.60
CA ALA A 28 -10.87 14.96 16.45
C ALA A 28 -11.32 15.24 17.89
N PHE A 29 -12.23 14.41 18.38
CA PHE A 29 -12.69 14.40 19.77
C PHE A 29 -11.85 13.39 20.52
N MET A 30 -11.03 13.84 21.46
CA MET A 30 -10.10 13.00 22.20
C MET A 30 -10.41 13.05 23.69
N ASN A 31 -10.53 11.88 24.31
CA ASN A 31 -10.69 11.69 25.74
C ASN A 31 -9.77 10.56 26.21
N ASN A 32 -8.53 10.90 26.59
CA ASN A 32 -7.57 10.00 27.24
C ASN A 32 -7.38 8.64 26.55
N GLY A 33 -7.32 8.63 25.22
CA GLY A 33 -7.16 7.42 24.41
C GLY A 33 -8.46 6.85 23.84
N ASN A 34 -9.61 7.50 24.07
CA ASN A 34 -10.78 7.34 23.23
C ASN A 34 -10.80 8.47 22.19
N VAL A 35 -10.83 8.14 20.90
CA VAL A 35 -10.74 9.12 19.81
C VAL A 35 -11.87 8.91 18.81
N GLU A 36 -12.57 9.98 18.49
CA GLU A 36 -13.57 9.99 17.43
C GLU A 36 -13.20 11.05 16.38
N LEU A 37 -13.02 10.63 15.13
CA LEU A 37 -12.79 11.52 14.00
C LEU A 37 -14.11 11.79 13.28
N LYS A 38 -14.50 13.06 13.16
CA LYS A 38 -15.72 13.45 12.46
C LYS A 38 -15.43 14.43 11.34
N SER A 39 -15.98 14.13 10.17
CA SER A 39 -16.14 15.13 9.13
C SER A 39 -17.05 16.27 9.59
N ARG A 40 -17.00 17.38 8.85
CA ARG A 40 -17.93 18.51 9.01
C ARG A 40 -19.42 18.12 9.02
N ASN A 41 -19.80 17.05 8.31
CA ASN A 41 -21.19 16.59 8.19
C ASN A 41 -21.49 15.41 9.14
N ASN A 42 -20.75 15.30 10.25
CA ASN A 42 -20.93 14.29 11.29
C ASN A 42 -20.74 12.83 10.83
N LYS A 43 -20.13 12.60 9.65
CA LYS A 43 -19.70 11.26 9.22
C LYS A 43 -18.44 10.87 9.99
N SER A 44 -18.41 9.64 10.52
CA SER A 44 -17.23 9.06 11.14
C SER A 44 -16.13 8.84 10.11
N PHE A 45 -14.92 9.23 10.49
CA PHE A 45 -13.69 9.04 9.76
C PHE A 45 -12.71 8.13 10.51
N SER A 46 -13.04 7.68 11.72
CA SER A 46 -12.15 6.86 12.54
C SER A 46 -11.77 5.55 11.85
N GLU A 47 -12.73 4.86 11.23
CA GLU A 47 -12.47 3.58 10.54
C GLU A 47 -11.73 3.79 9.21
N LYS A 48 -12.13 4.80 8.43
CA LYS A 48 -11.53 5.06 7.12
C LYS A 48 -10.09 5.56 7.25
N PHE A 49 -9.81 6.47 8.17
CA PHE A 49 -8.48 7.06 8.37
C PHE A 49 -7.85 6.52 9.66
N TYR A 50 -7.87 5.20 9.80
CA TYR A 50 -7.37 4.50 11.00
C TYR A 50 -5.93 4.87 11.41
N PRO A 51 -4.97 5.16 10.52
CA PRO A 51 -3.62 5.56 10.96
C PRO A 51 -3.64 6.89 11.73
N VAL A 52 -4.47 7.85 11.30
CA VAL A 52 -4.66 9.14 11.98
C VAL A 52 -5.36 8.93 13.32
N HIS A 53 -6.39 8.09 13.35
CA HIS A 53 -7.10 7.73 14.58
C HIS A 53 -6.16 7.09 15.61
N ASP A 54 -5.37 6.10 15.20
CA ASP A 54 -4.47 5.37 16.09
C ASP A 54 -3.32 6.26 16.59
N ALA A 55 -2.76 7.13 15.74
CA ALA A 55 -1.75 8.10 16.16
C ALA A 55 -2.29 9.08 17.22
N LEU A 56 -3.51 9.58 17.05
CA LEU A 56 -4.16 10.43 18.06
C LEU A 56 -4.52 9.67 19.33
N ARG A 57 -4.89 8.39 19.22
CA ARG A 57 -5.19 7.51 20.36
C ARG A 57 -3.99 7.37 21.29
N GLU A 58 -2.79 7.22 20.72
CA GLU A 58 -1.54 7.09 21.48
C GLU A 58 -1.15 8.36 22.23
N LYS A 59 -1.59 9.55 21.78
CA LYS A 59 -1.33 10.83 22.47
C LYS A 59 -2.03 10.91 23.83
N LYS A 60 -3.13 10.17 24.03
CA LYS A 60 -3.95 10.18 25.26
C LYS A 60 -4.34 11.57 25.74
N LEU A 61 -4.61 12.49 24.81
CA LEU A 61 -5.03 13.85 25.14
C LEU A 61 -6.53 13.91 25.50
N ASN A 62 -6.89 14.93 26.27
CA ASN A 62 -8.27 15.31 26.54
C ASN A 62 -8.54 16.68 25.89
N ALA A 63 -8.87 16.67 24.59
CA ALA A 63 -9.03 17.88 23.79
C ALA A 63 -9.94 17.66 22.57
N VAL A 64 -10.50 18.74 22.04
CA VAL A 64 -11.17 18.77 20.73
C VAL A 64 -10.35 19.67 19.80
N ILE A 65 -9.84 19.10 18.72
CA ILE A 65 -8.98 19.79 17.75
C ILE A 65 -9.60 19.79 16.35
N ASP A 66 -9.25 20.81 15.57
CA ASP A 66 -9.74 21.05 14.21
C ASP A 66 -8.57 21.07 13.24
N GLY A 67 -8.70 20.31 12.15
CA GLY A 67 -7.61 20.08 11.22
C GLY A 67 -8.09 19.54 9.88
N GLU A 68 -7.14 19.26 9.00
CA GLU A 68 -7.37 18.72 7.67
C GLU A 68 -6.59 17.40 7.50
N ILE A 69 -7.29 16.32 7.12
CA ILE A 69 -6.63 15.06 6.73
C ILE A 69 -6.31 15.14 5.25
N VAL A 70 -5.06 14.88 4.88
CA VAL A 70 -4.57 14.86 3.50
C VAL A 70 -3.85 13.53 3.20
N VAL A 71 -3.81 13.15 1.92
CA VAL A 71 -2.86 12.13 1.43
C VAL A 71 -1.75 12.86 0.70
N VAL A 72 -0.51 12.58 1.09
CA VAL A 72 0.69 13.07 0.42
C VAL A 72 1.42 11.96 -0.32
N ASP A 73 2.02 12.32 -1.45
CA ASP A 73 2.96 11.46 -2.17
C ASP A 73 4.36 11.48 -1.55
N ASP A 74 5.30 10.74 -2.15
CA ASP A 74 6.70 10.67 -1.68
C ASP A 74 7.46 12.00 -1.75
N ASN A 75 6.91 13.00 -2.47
CA ASN A 75 7.46 14.36 -2.57
C ASN A 75 6.76 15.34 -1.60
N GLY A 76 5.78 14.88 -0.83
CA GLY A 76 5.02 15.71 0.11
C GLY A 76 3.86 16.50 -0.51
N HIS A 77 3.52 16.27 -1.78
CA HIS A 77 2.39 16.96 -2.42
C HIS A 77 1.06 16.32 -2.01
N ALA A 78 0.14 17.14 -1.52
CA ALA A 78 -1.21 16.70 -1.19
C ALA A 78 -2.00 16.42 -2.48
N ASN A 79 -2.64 15.24 -2.55
CA ASN A 79 -3.47 14.84 -3.68
C ASN A 79 -4.87 14.44 -3.18
N PHE A 80 -5.86 15.31 -3.45
CA PHE A 80 -7.23 15.07 -3.03
C PHE A 80 -7.84 13.81 -3.68
N GLY A 81 -7.59 13.59 -4.97
CA GLY A 81 -8.06 12.39 -5.68
C GLY A 81 -7.55 11.09 -5.05
N ALA A 82 -6.29 11.07 -4.61
CA ALA A 82 -5.70 9.97 -3.86
C ALA A 82 -6.38 9.79 -2.49
N LEU A 83 -6.65 10.88 -1.76
CA LEU A 83 -7.39 10.84 -0.49
C LEU A 83 -8.81 10.28 -0.65
N GLN A 84 -9.52 10.58 -1.74
CA GLN A 84 -10.86 10.03 -1.98
C GLN A 84 -10.81 8.51 -2.11
N ASN A 85 -9.83 8.03 -2.86
CA ASN A 85 -9.63 6.63 -3.22
C ASN A 85 -8.78 5.84 -2.22
N TRP A 86 -8.24 6.49 -1.19
CA TRP A 86 -7.42 5.86 -0.17
C TRP A 86 -8.20 4.77 0.55
N ARG A 87 -7.65 3.55 0.55
CA ARG A 87 -8.21 2.38 1.24
C ARG A 87 -7.23 1.74 2.21
N SER A 88 -5.94 1.87 1.99
CA SER A 88 -4.88 1.33 2.86
C SER A 88 -3.60 2.12 2.71
N GLU A 89 -2.63 1.86 3.58
CA GLU A 89 -1.35 2.56 3.59
C GLU A 89 -0.54 2.40 2.28
N ALA A 90 -0.81 1.35 1.49
CA ALA A 90 -0.25 1.18 0.15
C ALA A 90 -0.73 2.24 -0.86
N ASP A 91 -1.84 2.94 -0.60
CA ASP A 91 -2.43 3.93 -1.52
C ASP A 91 -1.88 5.36 -1.27
N GLY A 92 -1.01 5.56 -0.27
CA GLY A 92 -0.38 6.85 0.06
C GLY A 92 -0.27 7.11 1.58
N THR A 93 0.51 8.14 1.95
CA THR A 93 0.71 8.50 3.37
C THR A 93 -0.33 9.51 3.82
N LEU A 94 -1.09 9.18 4.85
CA LEU A 94 -2.02 10.12 5.49
C LEU A 94 -1.26 11.05 6.45
N LEU A 95 -1.57 12.34 6.36
CA LEU A 95 -1.18 13.34 7.36
C LEU A 95 -2.43 14.05 7.88
N TYR A 96 -2.39 14.45 9.15
CA TYR A 96 -3.42 15.30 9.76
C TYR A 96 -2.80 16.61 10.21
N TYR A 97 -3.10 17.68 9.48
CA TYR A 97 -2.64 19.03 9.77
C TYR A 97 -3.65 19.73 10.68
N VAL A 98 -3.29 19.89 11.95
CA VAL A 98 -4.12 20.50 12.98
C VAL A 98 -3.87 22.00 13.02
N PHE A 99 -4.91 22.81 12.83
CA PHE A 99 -4.78 24.27 12.74
C PHE A 99 -5.49 25.05 13.84
N ASP A 100 -6.35 24.41 14.66
CA ASP A 100 -6.99 25.05 15.81
C ASP A 100 -7.37 24.03 16.90
N ILE A 101 -7.64 24.55 18.12
CA ILE A 101 -8.13 23.80 19.28
C ILE A 101 -9.38 24.47 19.83
N LEU A 102 -10.42 23.69 20.11
CA LEU A 102 -11.74 24.18 20.52
C LEU A 102 -11.99 23.96 22.01
N TRP A 103 -11.46 22.87 22.55
CA TRP A 103 -11.66 22.48 23.94
C TRP A 103 -10.42 21.74 24.46
N CYS A 104 -10.07 21.96 25.72
CA CYS A 104 -8.92 21.29 26.36
C CYS A 104 -9.13 21.14 27.87
N ASN A 105 -8.94 19.92 28.40
CA ASN A 105 -8.88 19.63 29.84
C ASN A 105 -10.00 20.26 30.69
N GLY A 106 -11.25 20.22 30.21
CA GLY A 106 -12.40 20.79 30.93
C GLY A 106 -12.81 22.19 30.47
N TYR A 107 -11.96 22.89 29.70
CA TYR A 107 -12.18 24.28 29.34
C TYR A 107 -12.56 24.45 27.87
N ASP A 108 -13.65 25.19 27.63
CA ASP A 108 -13.98 25.73 26.32
C ASP A 108 -13.04 26.91 26.01
N VAL A 109 -12.21 26.76 24.98
CA VAL A 109 -11.23 27.77 24.58
C VAL A 109 -11.65 28.54 23.34
N THR A 110 -12.85 28.29 22.79
CA THR A 110 -13.35 28.92 21.56
C THR A 110 -13.46 30.44 21.65
N ARG A 111 -13.67 30.97 22.86
CA ARG A 111 -13.76 32.42 23.14
C ARG A 111 -12.42 33.13 23.24
N LEU A 112 -11.31 32.40 23.35
CA LEU A 112 -9.98 32.99 23.36
C LEU A 112 -9.58 33.46 21.96
N PRO A 113 -8.70 34.46 21.81
CA PRO A 113 -8.07 34.81 20.53
C PRO A 113 -7.39 33.62 19.85
N LEU A 114 -7.36 33.59 18.51
CA LEU A 114 -6.71 32.54 17.72
C LEU A 114 -5.26 32.29 18.15
N THR A 115 -4.50 33.34 18.40
CA THR A 115 -3.10 33.24 18.86
C THR A 115 -2.96 32.48 20.17
N LYS A 116 -3.88 32.69 21.12
CA LYS A 116 -3.91 31.96 22.40
C LYS A 116 -4.30 30.51 22.21
N ARG A 117 -5.28 30.21 21.34
CA ARG A 117 -5.66 28.83 21.01
C ARG A 117 -4.49 28.09 20.35
N GLN A 118 -3.80 28.71 19.39
CA GLN A 118 -2.61 28.13 18.76
C GLN A 118 -1.46 27.89 19.75
N GLN A 119 -1.27 28.78 20.72
CA GLN A 119 -0.29 28.58 21.80
C GLN A 119 -0.64 27.36 22.66
N ILE A 120 -1.91 27.19 23.04
CA ILE A 120 -2.39 26.00 23.78
C ILE A 120 -2.18 24.73 22.94
N LEU A 121 -2.58 24.76 21.66
CA LEU A 121 -2.42 23.63 20.75
C LEU A 121 -0.98 23.14 20.68
N ARG A 122 -0.01 24.05 20.45
CA ARG A 122 1.43 23.73 20.40
C ARG A 122 1.96 23.23 21.74
N GLY A 123 1.39 23.68 22.85
CA GLY A 123 1.77 23.22 24.18
C GLY A 123 1.36 21.78 24.48
N ILE A 124 0.24 21.31 23.93
CA ILE A 124 -0.31 19.98 24.23
C ILE A 124 -0.06 18.94 23.13
N LEU A 125 0.01 19.36 21.87
CA LEU A 125 0.08 18.45 20.73
C LEU A 125 1.52 18.33 20.23
N LYS A 126 2.15 17.21 20.53
CA LYS A 126 3.46 16.84 19.97
C LYS A 126 3.29 16.34 18.55
N GLU A 127 4.04 16.90 17.61
CA GLU A 127 4.09 16.43 16.22
C GLU A 127 4.76 15.05 16.11
N ASP A 128 4.37 14.28 15.10
CA ASP A 128 5.01 13.01 14.70
C ASP A 128 4.91 12.83 13.18
N ASP A 129 5.13 11.61 12.67
CA ASP A 129 5.11 11.30 11.24
C ASP A 129 3.73 11.47 10.59
N ILE A 130 2.63 11.42 11.36
CA ILE A 130 1.24 11.48 10.87
C ILE A 130 0.56 12.78 11.32
N ILE A 131 0.77 13.21 12.56
CA ILE A 131 0.11 14.37 13.17
C ILE A 131 1.04 15.57 13.11
N LYS A 132 0.61 16.62 12.40
CA LYS A 132 1.35 17.86 12.18
C LYS A 132 0.56 19.05 12.69
N VAL A 133 1.25 20.08 13.20
CA VAL A 133 0.61 21.36 13.52
C VAL A 133 0.76 22.30 12.33
N SER A 134 -0.35 22.86 11.84
CA SER A 134 -0.32 23.83 10.76
C SER A 134 0.38 25.11 11.22
N GLN A 135 1.42 25.51 10.49
CA GLN A 135 2.18 26.71 10.81
C GLN A 135 1.50 27.95 10.24
N ALA A 136 1.31 28.94 11.10
CA ALA A 136 0.81 30.26 10.72
C ALA A 136 1.95 31.27 10.75
N PHE A 137 2.03 32.11 9.73
CA PHE A 137 3.10 33.08 9.50
C PHE A 137 2.54 34.50 9.54
N LYS A 138 3.25 35.39 10.25
CA LYS A 138 3.02 36.84 10.17
C LYS A 138 3.92 37.40 9.07
N THR A 139 3.45 37.32 7.84
CA THR A 139 4.17 37.71 6.62
C THR A 139 3.21 38.30 5.60
N SER A 140 3.70 38.74 4.44
CA SER A 140 2.88 39.16 3.30
C SER A 140 2.07 37.97 2.76
N GLY A 141 0.75 38.10 2.73
CA GLY A 141 -0.17 37.15 2.11
C GLY A 141 0.01 37.07 0.59
N ILE A 142 0.46 38.15 -0.04
CA ILE A 142 0.76 38.20 -1.48
C ILE A 142 1.94 37.28 -1.80
N GLU A 143 3.06 37.45 -1.09
CA GLU A 143 4.24 36.62 -1.28
C GLU A 143 4.00 35.18 -0.82
N PHE A 144 3.22 34.98 0.25
CA PHE A 144 2.86 33.64 0.71
C PHE A 144 2.01 32.88 -0.32
N LEU A 145 1.07 33.55 -1.01
CA LEU A 145 0.31 32.94 -2.10
C LEU A 145 1.19 32.62 -3.31
N LYS A 146 2.14 33.50 -3.64
CA LYS A 146 3.10 33.30 -4.74
C LYS A 146 3.99 32.08 -4.48
N ALA A 147 4.50 31.95 -3.26
CA ALA A 147 5.24 30.77 -2.81
C ALA A 147 4.35 29.51 -2.91
N ALA A 148 3.12 29.55 -2.39
CA ALA A 148 2.19 28.44 -2.48
C ALA A 148 1.90 27.99 -3.93
N ARG A 149 1.74 28.94 -4.87
CA ARG A 149 1.60 28.67 -6.31
C ARG A 149 2.84 27.98 -6.88
N SER A 150 4.04 28.46 -6.56
CA SER A 150 5.29 27.87 -7.05
C SER A 150 5.52 26.43 -6.56
N MET A 151 4.95 26.10 -5.40
CA MET A 151 5.00 24.77 -4.79
C MET A 151 3.80 23.88 -5.20
N GLY A 152 2.93 24.36 -6.10
CA GLY A 152 1.75 23.61 -6.56
C GLY A 152 0.68 23.37 -5.49
N LEU A 153 0.69 24.15 -4.40
CA LEU A 153 -0.29 24.04 -3.31
C LEU A 153 -1.66 24.64 -3.71
N GLU A 154 -2.72 24.24 -3.00
CA GLU A 154 -4.09 24.66 -3.33
C GLU A 154 -4.32 26.17 -3.15
N GLY A 155 -3.67 26.76 -2.16
CA GLY A 155 -3.82 28.16 -1.79
C GLY A 155 -3.36 28.42 -0.37
N ILE A 156 -3.86 29.52 0.18
CA ILE A 156 -3.53 29.97 1.54
C ILE A 156 -4.81 30.31 2.30
N MET A 157 -4.74 30.26 3.62
CA MET A 157 -5.76 30.78 4.51
C MET A 157 -5.21 32.02 5.20
N ALA A 158 -5.98 33.09 5.23
CA ALA A 158 -5.71 34.27 6.05
C ALA A 158 -6.64 34.23 7.26
N LYS A 159 -6.12 34.39 8.47
CA LYS A 159 -6.89 34.37 9.71
C LYS A 159 -6.55 35.58 10.57
N ARG A 160 -7.56 36.26 11.11
CA ARG A 160 -7.36 37.32 12.11
C ARG A 160 -6.82 36.75 13.42
N GLU A 161 -5.76 37.36 13.94
CA GLU A 161 -5.02 36.89 15.12
C GLU A 161 -5.85 36.95 16.41
N ASP A 162 -6.79 37.89 16.46
CA ASP A 162 -7.72 38.16 17.57
C ASP A 162 -9.08 37.45 17.43
N SER A 163 -9.28 36.70 16.34
CA SER A 163 -10.57 36.05 16.06
C SER A 163 -10.94 34.96 17.07
N THR A 164 -12.21 34.98 17.51
CA THR A 164 -12.81 33.87 18.27
C THR A 164 -13.34 32.78 17.34
N TYR A 165 -13.44 31.54 17.83
CA TYR A 165 -13.92 30.44 17.02
C TYR A 165 -15.45 30.38 17.00
N GLN A 166 -16.05 30.67 15.85
CA GLN A 166 -17.51 30.62 15.67
C GLN A 166 -17.96 29.31 15.00
N THR A 167 -18.70 28.48 15.73
CA THR A 167 -19.15 27.17 15.22
C THR A 167 -20.21 27.32 14.13
N GLY A 168 -20.04 26.62 13.00
CA GLY A 168 -21.01 26.59 11.89
C GLY A 168 -21.15 27.88 11.05
N ILE A 169 -20.66 29.02 11.54
CA ILE A 169 -20.84 30.33 10.90
C ILE A 169 -19.70 30.61 9.90
N ARG A 170 -20.05 31.23 8.77
CA ARG A 170 -19.08 31.80 7.82
C ARG A 170 -18.73 33.21 8.23
N THR A 171 -17.43 33.46 8.39
CA THR A 171 -16.90 34.68 8.98
C THR A 171 -16.03 35.42 7.98
N LYS A 172 -15.84 36.72 8.19
CA LYS A 172 -14.81 37.51 7.49
C LYS A 172 -13.46 37.43 8.17
N ASP A 173 -13.37 36.80 9.34
CA ASP A 173 -12.12 36.69 10.11
C ASP A 173 -11.23 35.57 9.60
N TRP A 174 -11.81 34.58 8.92
CA TRP A 174 -11.09 33.53 8.22
C TRP A 174 -11.39 33.64 6.73
N LEU A 175 -10.36 33.85 5.93
CA LEU A 175 -10.45 34.00 4.49
C LEU A 175 -9.64 32.88 3.82
N LYS A 176 -10.18 32.32 2.75
CA LYS A 176 -9.47 31.38 1.89
C LYS A 176 -9.13 32.10 0.59
N ILE A 177 -7.87 32.03 0.18
CA ILE A 177 -7.36 32.61 -1.06
C ILE A 177 -6.79 31.45 -1.87
N LYS A 178 -7.42 31.13 -3.00
CA LYS A 178 -6.98 29.98 -3.80
C LYS A 178 -5.81 30.38 -4.70
N ALA A 179 -4.81 29.50 -4.79
CA ALA A 179 -3.71 29.65 -5.74
C ALA A 179 -4.23 29.53 -7.18
N ASN A 180 -5.15 28.58 -7.39
CA ASN A 180 -5.82 28.28 -8.65
C ASN A 180 -7.33 28.43 -8.50
N LYS A 181 -8.04 28.96 -9.50
CA LYS A 181 -9.50 29.09 -9.41
C LYS A 181 -10.11 27.69 -9.47
N ARG A 182 -10.71 27.24 -8.36
CA ARG A 182 -11.41 25.96 -8.26
C ARG A 182 -12.87 26.19 -7.91
N GLN A 183 -13.78 25.41 -8.49
CA GLN A 183 -15.21 25.50 -8.24
C GLN A 183 -15.87 24.14 -8.18
N GLU A 184 -16.86 24.02 -7.31
CA GLU A 184 -17.76 22.88 -7.27
C GLU A 184 -18.85 23.09 -8.31
N VAL A 185 -19.08 22.06 -9.13
CA VAL A 185 -20.05 22.10 -10.22
C VAL A 185 -20.87 20.81 -10.25
N ILE A 186 -22.06 20.90 -10.81
CA ILE A 186 -23.00 19.78 -10.92
C ILE A 186 -22.85 19.19 -12.31
N ILE A 187 -22.73 17.87 -12.38
CA ILE A 187 -22.67 17.13 -13.64
C ILE A 187 -24.09 16.98 -14.17
N GLY A 188 -24.37 17.64 -15.29
CA GLY A 188 -25.65 17.54 -16.01
C GLY A 188 -25.58 16.66 -17.27
N GLY A 189 -24.38 16.24 -17.67
CA GLY A 189 -24.21 15.35 -18.82
C GLY A 189 -22.76 15.04 -19.11
N PHE A 190 -22.53 14.25 -20.14
CA PHE A 190 -21.21 14.01 -20.70
C PHE A 190 -21.29 13.91 -22.22
N THR A 191 -20.17 14.16 -22.90
CA THR A 191 -20.06 14.04 -24.35
C THR A 191 -19.14 12.90 -24.72
N ARG A 192 -19.39 12.25 -25.86
CA ARG A 192 -18.49 11.28 -26.48
C ARG A 192 -18.20 11.68 -27.93
N ASN A 193 -16.93 11.88 -28.26
CA ASN A 193 -16.49 12.15 -29.63
C ASN A 193 -16.60 10.86 -30.47
N ALA A 194 -16.81 10.98 -31.78
CA ALA A 194 -16.99 9.83 -32.67
C ALA A 194 -15.85 8.79 -32.60
N ASP A 195 -14.58 9.24 -32.59
CA ASP A 195 -13.40 8.37 -32.70
C ASP A 195 -12.68 8.12 -31.36
N THR A 196 -13.40 8.13 -30.24
CA THR A 196 -12.79 7.98 -28.90
C THR A 196 -12.93 6.56 -28.33
N ASN A 197 -11.79 5.99 -27.93
CA ASN A 197 -11.75 4.77 -27.11
C ASN A 197 -12.01 5.04 -25.61
N LYS A 198 -12.11 6.31 -25.21
CA LYS A 198 -12.42 6.70 -23.83
C LYS A 198 -13.92 6.49 -23.53
N PRO A 199 -14.28 6.09 -22.28
CA PRO A 199 -15.69 5.94 -21.89
C PRO A 199 -16.55 7.20 -22.10
N PHE A 200 -15.95 8.38 -21.89
CA PHE A 200 -16.49 9.68 -22.32
C PHE A 200 -15.34 10.62 -22.69
N SER A 201 -15.64 11.67 -23.46
CA SER A 201 -14.68 12.69 -23.88
C SER A 201 -14.66 13.91 -22.97
N SER A 202 -15.83 14.35 -22.48
CA SER A 202 -15.90 15.52 -21.59
C SER A 202 -17.16 15.46 -20.72
N LEU A 203 -17.14 16.15 -19.57
CA LEU A 203 -18.34 16.39 -18.77
C LEU A 203 -18.97 17.73 -19.16
N LEU A 204 -20.30 17.79 -19.07
CA LEU A 204 -21.09 19.02 -19.18
C LEU A 204 -21.56 19.39 -17.78
N VAL A 205 -21.20 20.59 -17.33
CA VAL A 205 -21.39 20.98 -15.94
C VAL A 205 -22.07 22.33 -15.78
N GLY A 206 -22.72 22.51 -14.64
CA GLY A 206 -23.46 23.72 -14.30
C GLY A 206 -23.53 24.00 -12.81
N VAL A 207 -24.12 25.14 -12.45
CA VAL A 207 -24.41 25.52 -11.06
C VAL A 207 -25.85 25.98 -10.93
N PHE A 208 -26.47 25.72 -9.78
CA PHE A 208 -27.84 26.15 -9.55
C PHE A 208 -27.91 27.67 -9.31
N ASN A 209 -28.72 28.35 -10.09
CA ASN A 209 -29.10 29.75 -9.90
C ASN A 209 -30.63 29.87 -9.92
N LYS A 210 -31.22 30.44 -8.86
CA LYS A 210 -32.69 30.56 -8.68
C LYS A 210 -33.47 29.28 -9.01
N GLY A 211 -32.94 28.12 -8.62
CA GLY A 211 -33.58 26.81 -8.82
C GLY A 211 -33.39 26.18 -10.20
N LYS A 212 -32.73 26.86 -11.15
CA LYS A 212 -32.40 26.33 -12.49
C LYS A 212 -30.90 26.04 -12.60
N LEU A 213 -30.52 24.97 -13.30
CA LEU A 213 -29.11 24.62 -13.52
C LEU A 213 -28.57 25.41 -14.71
N VAL A 214 -27.69 26.37 -14.46
CA VAL A 214 -27.06 27.18 -15.51
C VAL A 214 -25.79 26.48 -15.97
N TYR A 215 -25.62 26.30 -17.27
CA TYR A 215 -24.42 25.69 -17.84
C TYR A 215 -23.18 26.58 -17.61
N THR A 216 -22.07 25.96 -17.23
CA THR A 216 -20.82 26.66 -16.85
C THR A 216 -19.58 26.12 -17.57
N GLY A 217 -19.74 25.13 -18.45
CA GLY A 217 -18.67 24.70 -19.34
C GLY A 217 -18.54 23.20 -19.53
N LYS A 218 -17.56 22.86 -20.39
CA LYS A 218 -17.20 21.51 -20.80
C LYS A 218 -15.83 21.16 -20.25
N ILE A 219 -15.72 20.06 -19.51
CA ILE A 219 -14.48 19.62 -18.87
C ILE A 219 -13.94 18.42 -19.63
N GLY A 220 -12.82 18.59 -20.35
CA GLY A 220 -12.21 17.54 -21.17
C GLY A 220 -10.91 16.95 -20.62
N THR A 221 -10.40 17.48 -19.50
CA THR A 221 -9.09 17.12 -18.92
C THR A 221 -9.22 16.81 -17.42
N GLY A 222 -8.20 16.22 -16.81
CA GLY A 222 -8.23 15.82 -15.38
C GLY A 222 -8.78 14.42 -15.11
N PHE A 223 -8.98 13.59 -16.14
CA PHE A 223 -9.46 12.21 -16.00
C PHE A 223 -8.41 11.21 -16.45
N ASN A 224 -8.24 10.13 -15.69
CA ASN A 224 -7.64 8.89 -16.21
C ASN A 224 -8.74 7.89 -16.63
N ILE A 225 -8.39 6.89 -17.45
CA ILE A 225 -9.37 5.93 -18.02
C ILE A 225 -10.13 5.17 -16.93
N GLN A 226 -9.49 4.87 -15.80
CA GLN A 226 -10.11 4.14 -14.69
C GLN A 226 -11.21 4.99 -14.03
N MET A 227 -10.91 6.25 -13.70
CA MET A 227 -11.88 7.21 -13.18
C MET A 227 -13.06 7.36 -14.12
N GLN A 228 -12.83 7.43 -15.44
CA GLN A 228 -13.91 7.52 -16.40
C GLN A 228 -14.84 6.30 -16.34
N LYS A 229 -14.30 5.08 -16.19
CA LYS A 229 -15.11 3.86 -16.05
C LYS A 229 -15.94 3.85 -14.77
N GLU A 230 -15.36 4.28 -13.64
CA GLU A 230 -16.07 4.37 -12.36
C GLU A 230 -17.18 5.42 -12.39
N MET A 231 -16.92 6.59 -12.97
CA MET A 231 -17.93 7.63 -13.17
C MET A 231 -19.07 7.15 -14.06
N MET A 232 -18.78 6.38 -15.12
CA MET A 232 -19.81 5.78 -15.97
C MET A 232 -20.76 4.85 -15.19
N GLN A 233 -20.28 4.13 -14.17
CA GLN A 233 -21.15 3.33 -13.31
C GLN A 233 -22.13 4.21 -12.52
N GLN A 234 -21.68 5.37 -12.04
CA GLN A 234 -22.52 6.35 -11.35
C GLN A 234 -23.48 7.08 -12.31
N PHE A 235 -23.08 7.26 -13.57
CA PHE A 235 -23.87 7.96 -14.58
C PHE A 235 -25.05 7.13 -15.10
N ARG A 236 -24.84 5.83 -15.34
CA ARG A 236 -25.87 4.90 -15.86
C ARG A 236 -27.25 5.04 -15.20
N PRO A 237 -27.41 5.01 -13.86
CA PRO A 237 -28.72 5.14 -13.22
C PRO A 237 -29.33 6.55 -13.29
N LEU A 238 -28.56 7.55 -13.74
CA LEU A 238 -28.97 8.95 -13.80
C LEU A 238 -29.26 9.43 -15.22
N ILE A 239 -29.05 8.59 -16.25
CA ILE A 239 -29.31 8.96 -17.65
C ILE A 239 -30.77 9.38 -17.82
N THR A 240 -30.97 10.47 -18.57
CA THR A 240 -32.28 11.02 -18.89
C THR A 240 -32.31 11.51 -20.33
N GLY A 241 -33.50 11.53 -20.94
CA GLY A 241 -33.68 12.01 -22.32
C GLY A 241 -33.79 13.54 -22.44
N LYS A 242 -33.94 14.28 -21.34
CA LYS A 242 -34.08 15.75 -21.35
C LYS A 242 -32.84 16.43 -20.78
N PRO A 243 -32.34 17.52 -21.39
CA PRO A 243 -31.21 18.28 -20.84
C PRO A 243 -31.61 18.88 -19.48
N PRO A 244 -30.77 18.75 -18.43
CA PRO A 244 -31.08 19.29 -17.11
C PRO A 244 -30.76 20.78 -16.99
N PHE A 245 -30.11 21.37 -18.01
CA PHE A 245 -29.69 22.76 -18.05
C PHE A 245 -30.86 23.68 -18.43
N ALA A 246 -30.84 24.92 -17.94
CA ALA A 246 -31.83 25.93 -18.26
C ALA A 246 -31.89 26.25 -19.76
N GLU A 247 -30.72 26.22 -20.42
CA GLU A 247 -30.53 26.31 -21.86
C GLU A 247 -29.65 25.14 -22.29
N GLU A 248 -30.01 24.49 -23.41
CA GLU A 248 -29.25 23.34 -23.91
C GLU A 248 -27.91 23.81 -24.47
N PRO A 249 -26.77 23.33 -23.94
CA PRO A 249 -25.47 23.76 -24.42
C PRO A 249 -25.16 23.14 -25.79
N ASP A 250 -24.76 23.98 -26.74
CA ASP A 250 -24.23 23.50 -28.03
C ASP A 250 -22.83 22.90 -27.82
N VAL A 251 -22.77 21.57 -27.75
CA VAL A 251 -21.55 20.80 -27.47
C VAL A 251 -20.57 20.75 -28.65
N ASN A 252 -21.02 21.19 -29.84
CA ASN A 252 -20.26 21.23 -31.09
C ASN A 252 -20.03 22.68 -31.57
N LYS A 253 -20.31 23.70 -30.73
CA LYS A 253 -20.13 25.10 -31.09
C LYS A 253 -18.67 25.40 -31.50
N PRO A 254 -18.44 25.96 -32.70
CA PRO A 254 -17.12 26.41 -33.15
C PRO A 254 -16.53 27.45 -32.19
N GLY A 255 -15.29 27.25 -31.77
CA GLY A 255 -14.56 28.21 -30.93
C GLY A 255 -13.55 29.01 -31.74
N ARG A 256 -13.19 30.21 -31.25
CA ARG A 256 -12.19 31.09 -31.89
C ARG A 256 -10.81 30.41 -32.09
N PHE A 257 -10.47 29.45 -31.23
CA PHE A 257 -9.23 28.65 -31.29
C PHE A 257 -9.45 27.21 -31.76
N ARG A 258 -10.69 26.82 -32.07
CA ARG A 258 -11.05 25.50 -32.61
C ARG A 258 -12.28 25.63 -33.52
N PRO A 259 -12.09 26.08 -34.77
CA PRO A 259 -13.19 26.34 -35.70
C PRO A 259 -13.94 25.07 -36.13
N ASP A 260 -13.26 23.91 -36.08
CA ASP A 260 -13.82 22.61 -36.44
C ASP A 260 -13.69 21.62 -35.26
N PRO A 261 -14.61 21.66 -34.28
CA PRO A 261 -14.60 20.71 -33.17
C PRO A 261 -15.09 19.32 -33.62
N PRO A 262 -14.47 18.22 -33.15
CA PRO A 262 -14.92 16.87 -33.50
C PRO A 262 -16.36 16.64 -33.06
N LYS A 263 -17.18 16.06 -33.94
CA LYS A 263 -18.59 15.75 -33.66
C LYS A 263 -18.70 14.92 -32.38
N ALA A 264 -19.35 15.51 -31.38
CA ALA A 264 -19.56 14.91 -30.09
C ALA A 264 -21.05 14.70 -29.82
N THR A 265 -21.40 13.52 -29.32
CA THR A 265 -22.76 13.18 -28.90
C THR A 265 -22.90 13.47 -27.41
N ALA A 266 -23.89 14.28 -27.01
CA ALA A 266 -24.21 14.55 -25.62
C ALA A 266 -25.13 13.45 -25.04
N THR A 267 -24.90 13.08 -23.79
CA THR A 267 -25.80 12.24 -22.99
C THR A 267 -26.11 12.96 -21.69
N TRP A 268 -27.40 13.15 -21.40
CA TRP A 268 -27.87 13.95 -20.27
C TRP A 268 -28.05 13.12 -19.01
N LEU A 269 -27.77 13.73 -17.86
CA LEU A 269 -27.88 13.12 -16.53
C LEU A 269 -28.79 13.95 -15.63
N LYS A 270 -29.53 13.28 -14.73
CA LYS A 270 -30.20 13.94 -13.62
C LYS A 270 -29.14 14.67 -12.77
N PRO A 271 -29.35 15.95 -12.41
CA PRO A 271 -28.33 16.80 -11.77
C PRO A 271 -28.15 16.46 -10.28
N ARG A 272 -27.59 15.28 -10.02
CA ARG A 272 -27.39 14.70 -8.68
C ARG A 272 -25.94 14.52 -8.28
N LEU A 273 -25.02 14.59 -9.23
CA LEU A 273 -23.59 14.39 -8.99
C LEU A 273 -22.87 15.73 -8.98
N ILE A 274 -21.96 15.88 -8.04
CA ILE A 274 -21.13 17.08 -7.88
C ILE A 274 -19.69 16.67 -8.11
N CYS A 275 -18.93 17.51 -8.81
CA CYS A 275 -17.49 17.40 -8.90
C CYS A 275 -16.82 18.73 -8.61
N GLU A 276 -15.53 18.66 -8.35
CA GLU A 276 -14.65 19.80 -8.21
C GLU A 276 -13.80 19.95 -9.47
N VAL A 277 -13.64 21.20 -9.91
CA VAL A 277 -12.88 21.55 -11.11
C VAL A 277 -11.95 22.72 -10.83
N SER A 278 -10.76 22.67 -11.39
CA SER A 278 -9.88 23.84 -11.54
C SER A 278 -10.11 24.50 -12.89
N TYR A 279 -9.91 25.81 -13.01
CA TYR A 279 -10.03 26.58 -14.24
C TYR A 279 -9.16 27.84 -14.19
N ALA A 280 -8.92 28.47 -15.35
CA ALA A 280 -8.12 29.69 -15.45
C ALA A 280 -8.92 30.95 -15.12
N GLU A 281 -10.09 31.11 -15.74
CA GLU A 281 -11.01 32.25 -15.55
C GLU A 281 -12.45 31.86 -15.90
N ILE A 282 -13.43 32.64 -15.45
CA ILE A 282 -14.82 32.59 -15.93
C ILE A 282 -15.00 33.73 -16.92
N THR A 283 -15.47 33.44 -18.12
CA THR A 283 -15.76 34.43 -19.16
C THR A 283 -17.02 35.22 -18.83
N THR A 284 -17.24 36.36 -19.51
CA THR A 284 -18.41 37.24 -19.28
C THR A 284 -19.76 36.56 -19.51
N ASP A 285 -19.79 35.50 -20.32
CA ASP A 285 -20.93 34.62 -20.56
C ASP A 285 -21.08 33.48 -19.53
N GLY A 286 -20.25 33.46 -18.49
CA GLY A 286 -20.38 32.54 -17.35
C GLY A 286 -19.76 31.16 -17.54
N VAL A 287 -18.88 30.99 -18.55
CA VAL A 287 -18.24 29.71 -18.89
C VAL A 287 -16.81 29.66 -18.36
N MET A 288 -16.41 28.52 -17.79
CA MET A 288 -15.04 28.30 -17.32
C MET A 288 -14.07 28.10 -18.48
N ARG A 289 -12.93 28.80 -18.46
CA ARG A 289 -11.83 28.66 -19.40
C ARG A 289 -10.77 27.70 -18.88
N HIS A 290 -10.32 26.77 -19.72
CA HIS A 290 -9.38 25.70 -19.37
C HIS A 290 -9.77 24.87 -18.13
N PRO A 291 -11.01 24.37 -18.03
CA PRO A 291 -11.40 23.59 -16.87
C PRO A 291 -10.77 22.18 -16.86
N SER A 292 -10.27 21.76 -15.71
CA SER A 292 -9.75 20.42 -15.44
C SER A 292 -10.47 19.81 -14.24
N PHE A 293 -10.77 18.52 -14.33
CA PHE A 293 -11.42 17.76 -13.26
C PHE A 293 -10.45 17.46 -12.12
N GLU A 294 -10.89 17.66 -10.88
CA GLU A 294 -10.08 17.41 -9.67
C GLU A 294 -10.61 16.21 -8.85
N GLY A 295 -11.94 16.03 -8.76
CA GLY A 295 -12.53 14.94 -7.97
C GLY A 295 -14.06 14.98 -7.85
N MET A 296 -14.67 13.90 -7.37
CA MET A 296 -16.12 13.82 -7.12
C MET A 296 -16.47 14.31 -5.70
N ARG A 297 -17.61 14.94 -5.49
CA ARG A 297 -18.04 15.48 -4.18
C ARG A 297 -19.31 14.80 -3.69
N GLY A 298 -19.19 13.54 -3.27
CA GLY A 298 -20.29 12.77 -2.66
C GLY A 298 -20.64 13.19 -1.22
N ASP A 299 -19.91 14.14 -0.65
CA ASP A 299 -20.09 14.67 0.70
C ASP A 299 -21.15 15.78 0.78
N LYS A 300 -21.61 16.33 -0.35
CA LYS A 300 -22.53 17.47 -0.42
C LYS A 300 -23.83 17.16 -1.15
N ALA A 301 -24.89 17.86 -0.75
CA ALA A 301 -26.15 17.86 -1.48
C ALA A 301 -26.07 18.79 -2.71
N PRO A 302 -26.56 18.38 -3.89
CA PRO A 302 -26.49 19.17 -5.14
C PRO A 302 -27.06 20.59 -5.02
N LYS A 303 -28.13 20.77 -4.23
CA LYS A 303 -28.78 22.07 -4.03
C LYS A 303 -27.93 23.09 -3.23
N ALA A 304 -26.86 22.64 -2.59
CA ALA A 304 -25.96 23.50 -1.82
C ALA A 304 -24.84 24.14 -2.67
N VAL A 305 -24.68 23.71 -3.93
CA VAL A 305 -23.66 24.23 -4.84
C VAL A 305 -24.15 25.54 -5.47
N ARG A 306 -23.48 26.64 -5.16
CA ARG A 306 -23.72 27.98 -5.72
C ARG A 306 -22.41 28.53 -6.28
N LEU A 307 -22.50 29.44 -7.26
CA LEU A 307 -21.37 30.25 -7.72
C LEU A 307 -20.82 31.03 -6.52
N GLU A 308 -19.56 30.77 -6.13
CA GLU A 308 -18.91 31.57 -5.08
C GLU A 308 -18.67 32.97 -5.66
N LYS A 309 -19.41 33.98 -5.16
CA LYS A 309 -19.17 35.38 -5.55
C LYS A 309 -17.98 35.90 -4.75
N GLU A 310 -16.95 36.32 -5.48
CA GLU A 310 -15.78 37.00 -4.97
C GLU A 310 -16.16 38.36 -4.36
N THR A 311 -15.46 38.78 -3.31
CA THR A 311 -15.63 40.09 -2.67
C THR A 311 -14.32 40.87 -2.86
N HIS A 312 -14.37 42.04 -3.49
CA HIS A 312 -13.18 42.86 -3.77
C HIS A 312 -12.62 43.51 -2.50
N VAL A 313 -11.29 43.65 -2.48
CA VAL A 313 -10.52 44.41 -1.48
C VAL A 313 -9.73 45.49 -2.24
N GLU A 314 -9.76 46.73 -1.74
CA GLU A 314 -9.04 47.90 -2.31
C GLU A 314 -7.58 47.97 -1.81
N ASP A 315 -6.77 48.74 -2.55
CA ASP A 315 -5.35 48.56 -2.93
C ASP A 315 -4.20 48.67 -1.86
N ILE A 316 -2.95 48.56 -2.37
CA ILE A 316 -1.61 49.04 -1.91
C ILE A 316 -0.60 47.89 -1.47
N PRO A 317 0.75 48.07 -1.43
CA PRO A 317 1.80 47.69 -2.42
C PRO A 317 2.80 46.56 -1.99
N GLU A 318 3.69 46.13 -2.90
CA GLU A 318 4.67 45.01 -2.78
C GLU A 318 5.92 45.27 -1.89
N VAL A 319 6.32 44.31 -1.02
CA VAL A 319 7.73 44.07 -0.60
C VAL A 319 7.99 42.59 -0.18
N ALA A 320 9.21 42.09 -0.47
CA ALA A 320 9.65 40.69 -0.46
C ALA A 320 10.06 40.05 0.89
N ASN A 321 9.75 38.75 1.06
CA ASN A 321 10.65 37.62 1.43
C ASN A 321 9.87 36.43 2.03
N ALA A 322 9.72 35.33 1.28
CA ALA A 322 9.15 34.06 1.75
C ALA A 322 10.11 32.89 1.45
N ALA A 323 11.15 32.73 2.28
CA ALA A 323 12.20 31.73 2.04
C ALA A 323 12.15 30.47 2.92
N ASN A 324 11.16 30.28 3.81
CA ASN A 324 11.15 29.13 4.73
C ASN A 324 9.74 28.51 4.88
N ILE A 325 9.24 27.85 3.83
CA ILE A 325 8.07 26.96 3.92
C ILE A 325 8.58 25.51 3.93
N ASN A 326 8.63 24.88 5.11
CA ASN A 326 9.02 23.49 5.24
C ASN A 326 7.85 22.55 4.91
N ILE A 327 7.72 22.14 3.65
CA ILE A 327 6.90 20.97 3.29
C ILE A 327 7.69 19.73 3.68
N VAL A 328 7.28 19.08 4.75
CA VAL A 328 7.93 17.85 5.23
C VAL A 328 7.48 16.69 4.36
N ALA A 329 8.36 16.23 3.47
CA ALA A 329 8.16 14.96 2.76
C ALA A 329 8.13 13.80 3.78
N PRO A 330 7.24 12.81 3.60
CA PRO A 330 7.18 11.66 4.50
C PRO A 330 8.51 10.90 4.49
N VAL A 331 8.91 10.39 5.66
CA VAL A 331 10.09 9.51 5.77
C VAL A 331 9.87 8.31 4.85
N LYS A 332 10.78 8.07 3.90
CA LYS A 332 10.74 6.92 2.99
C LYS A 332 10.81 5.61 3.79
N SER A 333 9.65 5.08 4.17
CA SER A 333 9.54 3.74 4.75
C SER A 333 9.35 2.70 3.65
N GLY A 334 9.72 1.45 3.92
CA GLY A 334 9.45 0.33 3.00
C GLY A 334 7.95 0.13 2.69
N ARG A 335 7.64 -0.87 1.87
CA ARG A 335 6.25 -1.20 1.48
C ARG A 335 5.34 -1.30 2.71
N LYS A 336 4.25 -0.53 2.69
CA LYS A 336 3.25 -0.50 3.76
C LYS A 336 2.20 -1.60 3.58
N THR A 337 1.19 -1.65 4.45
CA THR A 337 0.14 -2.67 4.43
C THR A 337 -0.75 -2.53 3.18
N LEU A 338 -1.04 -3.66 2.53
CA LEU A 338 -1.91 -3.69 1.34
C LEU A 338 -3.39 -3.60 1.72
N LEU A 339 -3.78 -4.25 2.82
CA LEU A 339 -5.16 -4.46 3.24
C LEU A 339 -5.43 -3.76 4.56
N ASN A 340 -6.49 -2.95 4.61
CA ASN A 340 -6.90 -2.25 5.84
C ASN A 340 -7.37 -3.22 6.94
N PRO A 341 -7.32 -2.82 8.22
CA PRO A 341 -7.59 -3.69 9.35
C PRO A 341 -9.08 -3.97 9.61
N SER A 342 -10.00 -3.19 9.04
CA SER A 342 -11.43 -3.24 9.40
C SER A 342 -12.28 -4.06 8.44
N GLU A 343 -12.03 -4.01 7.13
CA GLU A 343 -12.90 -4.65 6.14
C GLU A 343 -12.64 -6.16 6.03
N GLU A 344 -13.70 -6.97 5.97
CA GLU A 344 -13.62 -8.42 5.78
C GLU A 344 -13.33 -8.87 4.35
N THR A 345 -13.62 -8.01 3.39
CA THR A 345 -13.42 -8.26 1.97
C THR A 345 -12.95 -7.00 1.28
N GLN A 346 -11.87 -7.12 0.52
CA GLN A 346 -11.24 -6.02 -0.22
C GLN A 346 -10.90 -6.48 -1.63
N VAL A 347 -11.11 -5.61 -2.60
CA VAL A 347 -10.65 -5.82 -3.99
C VAL A 347 -9.49 -4.87 -4.22
N LYS A 348 -8.33 -5.41 -4.60
CA LYS A 348 -7.17 -4.62 -4.99
C LYS A 348 -6.71 -5.01 -6.39
N LYS A 349 -6.22 -4.02 -7.14
CA LYS A 349 -5.67 -4.23 -8.46
C LYS A 349 -4.15 -4.37 -8.35
N ILE A 350 -3.63 -5.53 -8.71
CA ILE A 350 -2.19 -5.86 -8.65
C ILE A 350 -1.74 -6.19 -10.08
N ASN A 351 -0.77 -5.44 -10.61
CA ASN A 351 -0.25 -5.60 -11.98
C ASN A 351 -1.33 -5.65 -13.07
N GLY A 352 -2.42 -4.90 -12.90
CA GLY A 352 -3.53 -4.85 -13.86
C GLY A 352 -4.67 -5.83 -13.57
N HIS A 353 -4.47 -6.80 -12.67
CA HIS A 353 -5.44 -7.84 -12.32
C HIS A 353 -6.19 -7.50 -11.03
N GLU A 354 -7.51 -7.69 -11.02
CA GLU A 354 -8.33 -7.52 -9.82
C GLU A 354 -8.30 -8.78 -8.95
N LEU A 355 -7.81 -8.64 -7.71
CA LEU A 355 -7.79 -9.71 -6.72
C LEU A 355 -8.79 -9.38 -5.61
N LYS A 356 -9.75 -10.30 -5.40
CA LYS A 356 -10.70 -10.23 -4.28
C LYS A 356 -10.16 -11.02 -3.08
N PHE A 357 -9.78 -10.30 -2.03
CA PHE A 357 -9.39 -10.87 -0.75
C PHE A 357 -10.62 -10.99 0.16
N THR A 358 -10.80 -12.14 0.81
CA THR A 358 -11.99 -12.44 1.63
C THR A 358 -11.62 -13.11 2.93
N ASN A 359 -12.51 -13.01 3.94
CA ASN A 359 -12.34 -13.58 5.28
C ASN A 359 -11.07 -13.05 5.95
N LEU A 360 -10.88 -11.73 5.92
CA LEU A 360 -9.63 -11.09 6.29
C LEU A 360 -9.33 -11.18 7.79
N SER A 361 -10.34 -11.12 8.66
CA SER A 361 -10.13 -11.34 10.10
C SER A 361 -10.00 -12.81 10.49
N LYS A 362 -10.14 -13.76 9.56
CA LYS A 362 -10.05 -15.19 9.88
C LYS A 362 -8.74 -15.49 10.58
N VAL A 363 -8.83 -16.01 11.79
CA VAL A 363 -7.67 -16.34 12.61
C VAL A 363 -6.96 -17.57 12.04
N PHE A 364 -5.70 -17.40 11.65
CA PHE A 364 -4.82 -18.47 11.22
C PHE A 364 -3.94 -18.98 12.35
N TRP A 365 -3.54 -18.11 13.30
CA TRP A 365 -2.72 -18.44 14.46
C TRP A 365 -3.41 -17.98 15.75
N PRO A 366 -4.15 -18.86 16.44
CA PRO A 366 -4.92 -18.49 17.63
C PRO A 366 -4.09 -17.85 18.76
N ASP A 367 -2.93 -18.42 19.08
CA ASP A 367 -2.11 -18.02 20.24
C ASP A 367 -1.64 -16.56 20.17
N ILE A 368 -1.44 -16.05 18.95
CA ILE A 368 -1.00 -14.67 18.70
C ILE A 368 -2.11 -13.82 18.07
N LYS A 369 -3.32 -14.37 17.95
CA LYS A 369 -4.45 -13.79 17.22
C LYS A 369 -4.11 -13.38 15.79
N GLY A 370 -3.15 -14.09 15.17
CA GLY A 370 -2.69 -13.79 13.81
C GLY A 370 -3.72 -14.21 12.77
N THR A 371 -3.96 -13.34 11.80
CA THR A 371 -5.07 -13.44 10.84
C THR A 371 -4.61 -13.73 9.42
N LYS A 372 -5.55 -14.10 8.55
CA LYS A 372 -5.35 -14.19 7.11
C LYS A 372 -4.88 -12.85 6.52
N ARG A 373 -5.38 -11.71 7.04
CA ARG A 373 -4.94 -10.37 6.64
C ARG A 373 -3.45 -10.16 6.92
N ASP A 374 -2.97 -10.57 8.09
CA ASP A 374 -1.56 -10.43 8.46
C ASP A 374 -0.65 -11.21 7.49
N LEU A 375 -1.04 -12.43 7.14
CA LEU A 375 -0.33 -13.24 6.14
C LEU A 375 -0.28 -12.56 4.77
N LEU A 376 -1.40 -12.01 4.30
CA LEU A 376 -1.49 -11.36 3.00
C LEU A 376 -0.67 -10.07 2.95
N ASN A 377 -0.75 -9.25 4.00
CA ASN A 377 0.08 -8.05 4.13
C ASN A 377 1.57 -8.40 4.17
N TYR A 378 1.95 -9.43 4.93
CA TYR A 378 3.32 -9.91 4.96
C TYR A 378 3.83 -10.28 3.56
N TYR A 379 3.10 -11.13 2.82
CA TYR A 379 3.54 -11.55 1.48
C TYR A 379 3.58 -10.42 0.46
N TYR A 380 2.71 -9.41 0.59
CA TYR A 380 2.82 -8.19 -0.22
C TYR A 380 4.10 -7.41 0.08
N GLN A 381 4.43 -7.25 1.36
CA GLN A 381 5.60 -6.50 1.82
C GLN A 381 6.92 -7.20 1.45
N VAL A 382 6.98 -8.53 1.59
CA VAL A 382 8.18 -9.31 1.23
C VAL A 382 8.23 -9.71 -0.25
N GLY A 383 7.19 -9.42 -1.02
CA GLY A 383 7.08 -9.70 -2.46
C GLY A 383 8.39 -9.47 -3.24
N PRO A 384 9.06 -8.31 -3.13
CA PRO A 384 10.28 -8.01 -3.88
C PRO A 384 11.44 -8.96 -3.60
N VAL A 385 11.53 -9.50 -2.36
CA VAL A 385 12.63 -10.39 -1.96
C VAL A 385 12.25 -11.87 -2.05
N ILE A 386 10.98 -12.24 -1.90
CA ILE A 386 10.56 -13.65 -2.01
C ILE A 386 10.37 -14.09 -3.47
N LEU A 387 9.88 -13.20 -4.35
CA LEU A 387 9.55 -13.54 -5.73
C LEU A 387 10.71 -14.15 -6.52
N PRO A 388 11.98 -13.70 -6.41
CA PRO A 388 13.11 -14.34 -7.11
C PRO A 388 13.22 -15.86 -6.85
N TYR A 389 12.82 -16.33 -5.66
CA TYR A 389 12.85 -17.74 -5.29
C TYR A 389 11.63 -18.53 -5.74
N LEU A 390 10.54 -17.86 -6.12
CA LEU A 390 9.29 -18.49 -6.57
C LEU A 390 9.11 -18.41 -8.08
N LYS A 391 9.72 -17.40 -8.71
CA LYS A 391 9.49 -17.04 -10.10
C LYS A 391 9.82 -18.17 -11.07
N ASP A 392 8.85 -18.47 -11.92
CA ASP A 392 8.84 -19.51 -12.96
C ASP A 392 8.92 -20.94 -12.40
N ARG A 393 8.53 -21.15 -11.14
CA ARG A 393 8.60 -22.47 -10.48
C ARG A 393 7.20 -23.03 -10.25
N PRO A 394 6.98 -24.31 -10.61
CA PRO A 394 5.81 -25.05 -10.16
C PRO A 394 5.73 -25.09 -8.62
N MET A 395 4.53 -24.95 -8.07
CA MET A 395 4.27 -24.79 -6.64
C MET A 395 3.45 -25.94 -6.06
N SER A 396 3.85 -26.44 -4.89
CA SER A 396 3.01 -27.34 -4.07
C SER A 396 2.38 -26.55 -2.93
N LEU A 397 1.06 -26.34 -2.98
CA LEU A 397 0.38 -25.52 -1.98
C LEU A 397 -0.12 -26.36 -0.81
N ASN A 398 0.34 -26.04 0.40
CA ASN A 398 -0.22 -26.61 1.62
C ASN A 398 -1.22 -25.62 2.20
N ARG A 399 -2.52 -25.91 2.02
CA ARG A 399 -3.60 -24.98 2.32
C ARG A 399 -4.17 -25.21 3.70
N TYR A 400 -4.37 -24.12 4.44
CA TYR A 400 -4.95 -24.06 5.79
C TYR A 400 -6.21 -23.17 5.78
N PRO A 401 -7.34 -23.61 5.21
CA PRO A 401 -8.53 -22.76 5.07
C PRO A 401 -9.09 -22.25 6.40
N ASN A 402 -8.79 -22.96 7.50
CA ASN A 402 -9.28 -22.70 8.86
C ASN A 402 -8.14 -22.54 9.88
N GLY A 403 -6.97 -22.07 9.42
CA GLY A 403 -5.80 -21.84 10.28
C GLY A 403 -5.03 -23.10 10.67
N ILE A 404 -3.97 -22.92 11.46
CA ILE A 404 -2.96 -23.96 11.72
C ILE A 404 -3.47 -25.13 12.57
N ASN A 405 -4.53 -24.92 13.36
CA ASN A 405 -5.19 -25.96 14.17
C ASN A 405 -6.30 -26.68 13.40
N GLY A 406 -6.66 -26.20 12.20
CA GLY A 406 -7.64 -26.84 11.33
C GLY A 406 -7.03 -27.91 10.42
N LYS A 407 -7.89 -28.65 9.69
CA LYS A 407 -7.45 -29.57 8.65
C LYS A 407 -6.71 -28.81 7.54
N SER A 408 -5.54 -29.30 7.17
CA SER A 408 -4.77 -28.85 6.01
C SER A 408 -4.76 -29.91 4.91
N PHE A 409 -4.45 -29.49 3.69
CA PHE A 409 -4.28 -30.41 2.57
C PHE A 409 -3.27 -29.86 1.55
N TYR A 410 -2.51 -30.77 0.94
CA TYR A 410 -1.64 -30.45 -0.18
C TYR A 410 -2.44 -30.44 -1.48
N GLN A 411 -2.33 -29.34 -2.21
CA GLN A 411 -2.85 -29.19 -3.56
C GLN A 411 -1.69 -29.02 -4.54
N LYS A 412 -1.51 -30.04 -5.38
CA LYS A 412 -0.50 -30.10 -6.44
C LYS A 412 -1.11 -29.99 -7.84
N ASP A 413 -2.36 -30.38 -7.97
CA ASP A 413 -3.10 -30.39 -9.24
C ASP A 413 -4.23 -29.34 -9.20
N PHE A 414 -4.25 -28.48 -10.21
CA PHE A 414 -5.18 -27.37 -10.38
C PHE A 414 -5.94 -27.54 -11.69
N THR A 415 -7.02 -28.31 -11.63
CA THR A 415 -7.93 -28.59 -12.75
C THR A 415 -9.26 -27.82 -12.66
N GLY A 416 -9.50 -27.12 -11.54
CA GLY A 416 -10.69 -26.31 -11.32
C GLY A 416 -10.58 -24.90 -11.89
N LYS A 417 -11.63 -24.08 -11.66
CA LYS A 417 -11.67 -22.69 -12.11
C LYS A 417 -10.64 -21.84 -11.36
N ILE A 418 -9.53 -21.55 -12.03
CA ILE A 418 -8.53 -20.55 -11.64
C ILE A 418 -8.68 -19.31 -12.53
N PRO A 419 -8.25 -18.12 -12.07
CA PRO A 419 -8.22 -16.93 -12.92
C PRO A 419 -7.34 -17.13 -14.16
N ASP A 420 -7.78 -16.62 -15.32
CA ASP A 420 -7.10 -16.82 -16.62
C ASP A 420 -5.64 -16.30 -16.68
N TRP A 421 -5.25 -15.44 -15.74
CA TRP A 421 -3.90 -14.90 -15.63
C TRP A 421 -2.96 -15.76 -14.77
N ILE A 422 -3.48 -16.75 -14.03
CA ILE A 422 -2.67 -17.74 -13.31
C ILE A 422 -2.12 -18.75 -14.31
N ASN A 423 -0.80 -18.93 -14.29
CA ASN A 423 -0.12 -19.91 -15.13
C ASN A 423 -0.09 -21.28 -14.45
N THR A 424 -0.22 -22.34 -15.25
CA THR A 424 0.00 -23.73 -14.80
C THR A 424 1.06 -24.42 -15.64
N TYR A 425 1.73 -25.39 -15.03
CA TYR A 425 2.68 -26.29 -15.67
C TYR A 425 2.14 -27.71 -15.60
N LEU A 426 1.88 -28.30 -16.76
CA LEU A 426 1.47 -29.70 -16.88
C LEU A 426 2.69 -30.59 -16.69
N TYR A 427 2.63 -31.47 -15.68
CA TYR A 427 3.65 -32.45 -15.41
C TYR A 427 3.04 -33.85 -15.39
N HIS A 428 3.60 -34.74 -16.21
CA HIS A 428 3.26 -36.16 -16.21
C HIS A 428 4.16 -36.90 -15.22
N SER A 429 3.55 -37.61 -14.28
CA SER A 429 4.26 -38.41 -13.28
C SER A 429 4.27 -39.87 -13.69
N GLU A 430 5.43 -40.36 -14.15
CA GLU A 430 5.61 -41.77 -14.56
C GLU A 430 5.36 -42.75 -13.41
N ALA A 431 5.60 -42.34 -12.16
CA ALA A 431 5.49 -43.21 -10.99
C ALA A 431 4.05 -43.63 -10.67
N ASP A 432 3.06 -42.81 -11.04
CA ASP A 432 1.65 -43.07 -10.80
C ASP A 432 0.76 -42.86 -12.04
N ASP A 433 1.40 -42.76 -13.23
CA ASP A 433 0.80 -42.59 -14.56
C ASP A 433 -0.30 -41.52 -14.58
N ARG A 434 0.03 -40.32 -14.07
CA ARG A 434 -0.93 -39.23 -13.87
C ARG A 434 -0.37 -37.87 -14.23
N ASP A 435 -1.20 -37.12 -14.94
CA ASP A 435 -0.99 -35.70 -15.21
C ASP A 435 -1.40 -34.83 -14.04
N ARG A 436 -0.62 -33.79 -13.76
CA ARG A 436 -0.91 -32.77 -12.75
C ARG A 436 -0.59 -31.38 -13.27
N ASN A 437 -1.52 -30.46 -13.09
CA ASN A 437 -1.35 -29.05 -13.39
C ASN A 437 -0.88 -28.30 -12.15
N TYR A 438 0.40 -28.02 -12.05
CA TYR A 438 0.95 -27.23 -10.95
C TYR A 438 0.78 -25.73 -11.22
N ILE A 439 0.35 -24.94 -10.23
CA ILE A 439 0.42 -23.48 -10.36
C ILE A 439 1.89 -23.04 -10.47
N VAL A 440 2.16 -22.09 -11.36
CA VAL A 440 3.47 -21.47 -11.53
C VAL A 440 3.41 -20.04 -11.03
N CYS A 441 4.23 -19.71 -10.04
CA CYS A 441 4.34 -18.34 -9.56
C CYS A 441 5.25 -17.55 -10.50
N LYS A 442 4.77 -16.48 -11.15
CA LYS A 442 5.56 -15.63 -12.04
C LYS A 442 5.71 -14.22 -11.49
N LYS A 443 4.66 -13.70 -10.86
CA LYS A 443 4.54 -12.32 -10.39
C LYS A 443 3.85 -12.23 -9.03
N GLU A 444 3.71 -11.00 -8.54
CA GLU A 444 3.16 -10.68 -7.23
C GLU A 444 1.70 -11.09 -7.07
N GLU A 445 0.88 -10.92 -8.10
CA GLU A 445 -0.52 -11.34 -8.14
C GLU A 445 -0.67 -12.85 -7.93
N ASP A 446 0.26 -13.67 -8.45
CA ASP A 446 0.25 -15.12 -8.26
C ASP A 446 0.54 -15.48 -6.80
N LEU A 447 1.55 -14.83 -6.20
CA LEU A 447 1.91 -15.01 -4.79
C LEU A 447 0.72 -14.68 -3.88
N LEU A 448 0.11 -13.51 -4.09
CA LEU A 448 -1.03 -13.06 -3.29
C LEU A 448 -2.26 -13.93 -3.50
N TYR A 449 -2.47 -14.45 -4.72
CA TYR A 449 -3.53 -15.41 -5.00
C TYR A 449 -3.32 -16.72 -4.24
N MET A 450 -2.12 -17.31 -4.30
CA MET A 450 -1.79 -18.55 -3.56
C MET A 450 -1.97 -18.36 -2.04
N ALA A 451 -1.52 -17.23 -1.49
CA ALA A 451 -1.73 -16.90 -0.09
C ALA A 451 -3.23 -16.73 0.24
N ASN A 452 -3.99 -16.08 -0.64
CA ASN A 452 -5.44 -15.86 -0.47
C ASN A 452 -6.25 -17.17 -0.52
N LEU A 453 -5.77 -18.20 -1.24
CA LEU A 453 -6.31 -19.56 -1.20
C LEU A 453 -6.11 -20.26 0.15
N GLY A 454 -5.36 -19.65 1.08
CA GLY A 454 -5.00 -20.18 2.39
C GLY A 454 -3.69 -20.96 2.40
N SER A 455 -2.83 -20.81 1.37
CA SER A 455 -1.47 -21.36 1.43
C SER A 455 -0.64 -20.50 2.38
N ILE A 456 -0.35 -21.00 3.58
CA ILE A 456 0.47 -20.30 4.56
C ILE A 456 1.93 -20.30 4.12
N GLU A 457 2.41 -21.44 3.63
CA GLU A 457 3.78 -21.63 3.17
C GLU A 457 3.85 -21.73 1.64
N MET A 458 4.98 -21.30 1.08
CA MET A 458 5.30 -21.31 -0.34
C MET A 458 6.37 -22.37 -0.59
N ASN A 459 6.00 -23.46 -1.29
CA ASN A 459 6.89 -24.58 -1.58
C ASN A 459 7.15 -24.69 -3.10
N PRO A 460 8.13 -23.93 -3.63
CA PRO A 460 8.51 -24.03 -5.03
C PRO A 460 9.28 -25.32 -5.28
N TRP A 461 9.23 -25.82 -6.52
CA TRP A 461 10.22 -26.77 -7.01
C TRP A 461 11.63 -26.17 -6.99
N SER A 462 12.65 -26.99 -6.85
CA SER A 462 14.05 -26.53 -6.93
C SER A 462 14.46 -26.16 -8.36
N SER A 463 13.69 -26.57 -9.37
CA SER A 463 13.84 -26.24 -10.79
C SER A 463 12.74 -25.29 -11.28
N LYS A 464 12.93 -24.73 -12.48
CA LYS A 464 11.97 -23.88 -13.17
C LYS A 464 11.21 -24.66 -14.24
N GLU A 465 10.04 -24.17 -14.65
CA GLU A 465 9.23 -24.78 -15.71
C GLU A 465 9.99 -24.93 -17.04
N GLN A 466 10.95 -24.04 -17.34
CA GLN A 466 11.72 -24.09 -18.59
C GLN A 466 12.85 -25.13 -18.57
N THR A 467 13.32 -25.52 -17.39
CA THR A 467 14.40 -26.51 -17.20
C THR A 467 14.01 -27.43 -16.04
N PRO A 468 12.93 -28.22 -16.19
CA PRO A 468 12.26 -28.89 -15.09
C PRO A 468 13.13 -29.93 -14.39
N ASP A 469 14.13 -30.49 -15.05
CA ASP A 469 15.04 -31.50 -14.49
C ASP A 469 16.33 -30.92 -13.90
N ASN A 470 16.54 -29.61 -14.03
CA ASN A 470 17.76 -28.94 -13.63
C ASN A 470 17.52 -27.96 -12.48
N PRO A 471 17.75 -28.36 -11.22
CA PRO A 471 17.56 -27.48 -10.08
C PRO A 471 18.56 -26.31 -10.06
N ASP A 472 18.11 -25.17 -9.53
CA ASP A 472 18.95 -24.00 -9.27
C ASP A 472 19.85 -24.20 -8.05
N TRP A 473 19.49 -25.10 -7.13
CA TRP A 473 20.19 -25.33 -5.88
C TRP A 473 20.16 -26.80 -5.43
N CYS A 474 21.17 -27.17 -4.65
CA CYS A 474 21.19 -28.35 -3.80
C CYS A 474 20.90 -27.94 -2.36
N VAL A 475 20.18 -28.77 -1.61
CA VAL A 475 19.80 -28.51 -0.21
C VAL A 475 20.30 -29.63 0.69
N ILE A 476 20.89 -29.25 1.82
CA ILE A 476 21.05 -30.12 2.98
C ILE A 476 20.04 -29.68 4.04
N ASP A 477 19.07 -30.54 4.35
CA ASP A 477 18.03 -30.30 5.34
C ASP A 477 18.37 -31.02 6.66
N LEU A 478 18.44 -30.24 7.73
CA LEU A 478 18.84 -30.68 9.06
C LEU A 478 17.64 -30.63 10.00
N ASP A 479 16.85 -31.71 10.02
CA ASP A 479 15.67 -31.82 10.89
C ASP A 479 16.02 -32.60 12.18
N PRO A 480 15.88 -31.98 13.38
CA PRO A 480 16.29 -32.59 14.64
C PRO A 480 15.62 -33.94 14.94
N GLY A 481 14.37 -34.14 14.54
CA GLY A 481 13.55 -35.23 15.05
C GLY A 481 13.44 -35.16 16.58
N LYS A 482 14.18 -36.00 17.30
CA LYS A 482 14.27 -35.99 18.77
C LYS A 482 15.51 -35.27 19.33
N ASN A 483 16.41 -34.79 18.46
CA ASN A 483 17.66 -34.14 18.85
C ASN A 483 17.42 -32.67 19.23
N SER A 484 18.33 -32.09 20.01
CA SER A 484 18.22 -30.69 20.41
C SER A 484 18.49 -29.74 19.24
N PHE A 485 17.99 -28.52 19.31
CA PHE A 485 18.28 -27.52 18.29
C PHE A 485 19.76 -27.10 18.30
N GLU A 486 20.43 -27.18 19.45
CA GLU A 486 21.88 -27.00 19.55
C GLU A 486 22.65 -28.02 18.70
N GLN A 487 22.21 -29.28 18.66
CA GLN A 487 22.79 -30.31 17.78
C GLN A 487 22.55 -29.99 16.30
N VAL A 488 21.42 -29.39 15.95
CA VAL A 488 21.15 -28.90 14.58
C VAL A 488 22.13 -27.80 14.20
N ILE A 489 22.39 -26.85 15.11
CA ILE A 489 23.35 -25.75 14.90
C ILE A 489 24.77 -26.32 14.74
N GLU A 490 25.16 -27.26 15.59
CA GLU A 490 26.46 -27.93 15.50
C GLU A 490 26.66 -28.61 14.14
N CYS A 491 25.67 -29.41 13.72
CA CYS A 491 25.68 -30.06 12.41
C CYS A 491 25.71 -29.06 11.25
N ALA A 492 24.99 -27.94 11.35
CA ALA A 492 25.02 -26.89 10.33
C ALA A 492 26.40 -26.25 10.21
N ARG A 493 27.10 -26.02 11.33
CA ARG A 493 28.45 -25.46 11.34
C ARG A 493 29.50 -26.44 10.80
N VAL A 494 29.38 -27.72 11.11
CA VAL A 494 30.24 -28.76 10.51
C VAL A 494 29.97 -28.87 9.01
N THR A 495 28.70 -28.86 8.59
CA THR A 495 28.33 -28.82 7.17
C THR A 495 28.96 -27.63 6.46
N ARG A 496 28.89 -26.42 7.05
CA ARG A 496 29.57 -25.24 6.52
C ARG A 496 31.08 -25.47 6.40
N LYS A 497 31.74 -25.98 7.45
CA LYS A 497 33.19 -26.22 7.46
C LYS A 497 33.63 -27.17 6.33
N VAL A 498 32.87 -28.25 6.11
CA VAL A 498 33.10 -29.18 4.99
C VAL A 498 32.99 -28.44 3.66
N LEU A 499 31.91 -27.67 3.45
CA LEU A 499 31.69 -26.93 2.20
C LEU A 499 32.76 -25.84 1.97
N ASP A 500 33.13 -25.09 3.01
CA ASP A 500 34.18 -24.06 2.95
C ASP A 500 35.54 -24.67 2.59
N THR A 501 35.87 -25.86 3.12
CA THR A 501 37.10 -26.59 2.79
C THR A 501 37.15 -27.01 1.32
N LEU A 502 35.99 -27.36 0.75
CA LEU A 502 35.84 -27.71 -0.67
C LEU A 502 35.73 -26.48 -1.59
N GLY A 503 35.77 -25.27 -1.04
CA GLY A 503 35.56 -24.03 -1.81
C GLY A 503 34.13 -23.90 -2.36
N VAL A 504 33.16 -24.54 -1.71
CA VAL A 504 31.75 -24.54 -2.10
C VAL A 504 30.99 -23.46 -1.34
N PRO A 505 30.43 -22.44 -2.01
CA PRO A 505 29.59 -21.44 -1.35
C PRO A 505 28.32 -22.10 -0.79
N SER A 506 27.94 -21.72 0.42
CA SER A 506 26.76 -22.25 1.10
C SER A 506 26.02 -21.16 1.86
N TYR A 507 24.70 -21.25 1.91
CA TYR A 507 23.82 -20.24 2.49
C TYR A 507 22.81 -20.90 3.42
N CYS A 508 22.74 -20.44 4.66
CA CYS A 508 21.88 -21.04 5.68
C CYS A 508 20.61 -20.22 5.88
N LYS A 509 19.51 -20.91 6.18
CA LYS A 509 18.28 -20.30 6.66
C LYS A 509 17.65 -21.16 7.74
N THR A 510 16.86 -20.54 8.61
CA THR A 510 15.93 -21.32 9.41
C THR A 510 14.93 -22.02 8.50
N SER A 511 14.51 -23.24 8.86
CA SER A 511 13.33 -23.84 8.24
C SER A 511 12.07 -23.04 8.58
N GLY A 512 12.07 -22.36 9.74
CA GLY A 512 10.89 -21.80 10.39
C GLY A 512 10.01 -22.87 11.04
N SER A 513 10.43 -24.15 11.06
CA SER A 513 9.76 -25.23 11.77
C SER A 513 10.64 -25.73 12.91
N THR A 514 11.52 -26.70 12.65
CA THR A 514 12.32 -27.40 13.66
C THR A 514 13.80 -27.42 13.32
N GLY A 515 14.14 -27.39 12.02
CA GLY A 515 15.50 -27.56 11.50
C GLY A 515 16.12 -26.34 10.81
N LEU A 516 17.31 -26.52 10.26
CA LEU A 516 18.02 -25.55 9.40
C LEU A 516 18.12 -26.11 7.98
N HIS A 517 18.03 -25.24 6.96
CA HIS A 517 18.31 -25.64 5.58
C HIS A 517 19.58 -24.92 5.10
N ILE A 518 20.44 -25.66 4.39
CA ILE A 518 21.66 -25.12 3.79
C ILE A 518 21.58 -25.28 2.28
N TYR A 519 21.60 -24.16 1.55
CA TYR A 519 21.48 -24.12 0.10
C TYR A 519 22.86 -23.94 -0.53
N ILE A 520 23.07 -24.66 -1.63
CA ILE A 520 24.29 -24.63 -2.44
C ILE A 520 23.86 -24.29 -3.88
N PRO A 521 24.38 -23.22 -4.50
CA PRO A 521 23.96 -22.79 -5.82
C PRO A 521 24.46 -23.76 -6.90
N LEU A 522 23.55 -24.28 -7.73
CA LEU A 522 23.86 -25.14 -8.88
C LEU A 522 23.71 -24.40 -10.22
N GLY A 523 22.92 -23.32 -10.26
CA GLY A 523 22.74 -22.48 -11.44
C GLY A 523 22.16 -23.23 -12.64
N ARG A 524 21.30 -24.24 -12.39
CA ARG A 524 20.59 -25.05 -13.40
C ARG A 524 21.51 -25.84 -14.34
N LYS A 525 22.73 -26.14 -13.91
CA LYS A 525 23.72 -26.87 -14.72
C LYS A 525 23.63 -28.39 -14.62
N TYR A 526 23.01 -28.89 -13.56
CA TYR A 526 23.07 -30.30 -13.17
C TYR A 526 21.67 -30.88 -13.06
N THR A 527 21.54 -32.19 -13.19
CA THR A 527 20.25 -32.88 -13.01
C THR A 527 19.92 -33.02 -11.53
N TYR A 528 18.65 -33.29 -11.21
CA TYR A 528 18.26 -33.68 -9.85
C TYR A 528 19.07 -34.85 -9.29
N GLU A 529 19.37 -35.86 -10.12
CA GLU A 529 20.17 -37.00 -9.68
C GLU A 529 21.58 -36.59 -9.26
N ALA A 530 22.25 -35.77 -10.07
CA ALA A 530 23.58 -35.25 -9.74
C ALA A 530 23.54 -34.37 -8.47
N SER A 531 22.50 -33.57 -8.29
CA SER A 531 22.28 -32.76 -7.07
C SER A 531 22.11 -33.65 -5.83
N LYS A 532 21.26 -34.68 -5.91
CA LYS A 532 20.99 -35.64 -4.83
C LYS A 532 22.25 -36.40 -4.45
N GLU A 533 23.02 -36.86 -5.42
CA GLU A 533 24.25 -37.61 -5.17
C GLU A 533 25.34 -36.73 -4.54
N PHE A 534 25.49 -35.50 -5.03
CA PHE A 534 26.36 -34.51 -4.39
C PHE A 534 25.94 -34.25 -2.94
N GLY A 535 24.64 -34.03 -2.68
CA GLY A 535 24.11 -33.87 -1.32
C GLY A 535 24.38 -35.08 -0.43
N ARG A 536 24.27 -36.30 -0.97
CA ARG A 536 24.58 -37.56 -0.27
C ARG A 536 26.04 -37.65 0.16
N ILE A 537 26.97 -37.25 -0.71
CA ILE A 537 28.41 -37.23 -0.41
C ILE A 537 28.68 -36.28 0.76
N ILE A 538 28.18 -35.05 0.69
CA ILE A 538 28.33 -34.07 1.77
C ILE A 538 27.72 -34.58 3.08
N ALA A 539 26.50 -35.12 3.04
CA ALA A 539 25.83 -35.69 4.21
C ALA A 539 26.63 -36.86 4.82
N THR A 540 27.26 -37.69 3.99
CA THR A 540 28.09 -38.81 4.44
C THR A 540 29.35 -38.32 5.16
N ILE A 541 30.00 -37.29 4.63
CA ILE A 541 31.19 -36.67 5.24
C ILE A 541 30.82 -36.06 6.60
N VAL A 542 29.78 -35.23 6.65
CA VAL A 542 29.31 -34.62 7.90
C VAL A 542 28.92 -35.68 8.93
N ASN A 543 28.29 -36.78 8.48
CA ASN A 543 27.95 -37.87 9.38
C ASN A 543 29.17 -38.60 9.96
N ARG A 544 30.29 -38.66 9.23
CA ARG A 544 31.55 -39.23 9.74
C ARG A 544 32.21 -38.32 10.77
N GLU A 545 32.04 -37.00 10.65
CA GLU A 545 32.52 -36.01 11.61
C GLU A 545 31.67 -35.97 12.90
N LEU A 546 30.35 -36.24 12.80
CA LEU A 546 29.40 -36.17 13.91
C LEU A 546 28.66 -37.50 14.18
N PRO A 547 29.33 -38.66 14.22
CA PRO A 547 28.68 -39.97 14.21
C PRO A 547 27.87 -40.24 15.48
N GLY A 548 28.09 -39.48 16.56
CA GLY A 548 27.39 -39.62 17.84
C GLY A 548 25.89 -39.37 17.71
N PHE A 549 25.48 -38.36 16.95
CA PHE A 549 24.08 -37.93 16.89
C PHE A 549 23.52 -37.70 15.48
N THR A 550 24.29 -37.91 14.41
CA THR A 550 23.79 -37.82 13.03
C THR A 550 23.63 -39.19 12.35
N SER A 551 22.83 -39.24 11.28
CA SER A 551 22.65 -40.41 10.43
C SER A 551 22.28 -40.01 9.00
N ILE A 552 22.65 -40.83 8.03
CA ILE A 552 22.17 -40.78 6.64
C ILE A 552 21.13 -41.86 6.33
N GLU A 553 20.71 -42.65 7.34
CA GLU A 553 19.69 -43.68 7.17
C GLU A 553 18.31 -43.07 7.03
N ARG A 554 17.55 -43.49 6.01
CA ARG A 554 16.20 -42.94 5.77
C ARG A 554 15.17 -43.46 6.77
N LEU A 555 15.26 -44.71 7.21
CA LEU A 555 14.25 -45.29 8.10
C LEU A 555 14.47 -44.85 9.54
N THR A 556 13.49 -44.17 10.14
CA THR A 556 13.56 -43.67 11.53
C THR A 556 13.91 -44.77 12.53
N THR A 557 13.43 -45.99 12.32
CA THR A 557 13.74 -47.18 13.13
C THR A 557 15.21 -47.58 13.07
N LYS A 558 15.89 -47.36 11.94
CA LYS A 558 17.32 -47.66 11.75
C LYS A 558 18.25 -46.55 12.22
N ARG A 559 17.74 -45.32 12.43
CA ARG A 559 18.52 -44.16 12.90
C ARG A 559 18.95 -44.26 14.37
N LYS A 560 18.34 -45.15 15.17
CA LYS A 560 18.62 -45.30 16.61
C LYS A 560 18.59 -43.96 17.39
N GLY A 561 17.62 -43.10 17.07
CA GLY A 561 17.44 -41.78 17.71
C GLY A 561 18.29 -40.64 17.13
N LYS A 562 19.20 -40.92 16.19
CA LYS A 562 20.06 -39.91 15.57
C LYS A 562 19.30 -39.02 14.58
N MET A 563 19.78 -37.78 14.45
CA MET A 563 19.30 -36.75 13.53
C MET A 563 19.59 -37.15 12.09
N TYR A 564 18.61 -37.00 11.21
CA TYR A 564 18.82 -37.29 9.79
C TYR A 564 19.39 -36.07 9.06
N ILE A 565 20.48 -36.28 8.32
CA ILE A 565 20.98 -35.28 7.37
C ILE A 565 20.28 -35.55 6.03
N ASP A 566 19.19 -34.84 5.79
CA ASP A 566 18.30 -35.10 4.66
C ASP A 566 18.84 -34.47 3.38
N PHE A 567 19.42 -35.32 2.53
CA PHE A 567 19.82 -34.99 1.16
C PHE A 567 18.75 -35.37 0.12
N LEU A 568 17.66 -36.04 0.52
CA LEU A 568 16.58 -36.47 -0.38
C LEU A 568 15.62 -35.34 -0.73
N GLN A 569 15.74 -34.17 -0.09
CA GLN A 569 15.09 -32.93 -0.54
C GLN A 569 15.55 -32.50 -1.95
N ASN A 570 16.60 -33.12 -2.49
CA ASN A 570 17.10 -32.91 -3.85
C ASN A 570 16.46 -33.84 -4.89
N ARG A 571 15.35 -34.50 -4.58
CA ARG A 571 14.56 -35.23 -5.59
C ARG A 571 13.55 -34.31 -6.30
N PRO A 572 13.08 -34.67 -7.50
CA PRO A 572 12.00 -33.94 -8.16
C PRO A 572 10.76 -33.80 -7.25
N GLN A 573 10.08 -32.65 -7.33
CA GLN A 573 8.83 -32.38 -6.59
C GLN A 573 8.93 -32.44 -5.06
N ALA A 574 10.14 -32.39 -4.48
CA ALA A 574 10.31 -32.28 -3.04
C ALA A 574 9.65 -30.99 -2.52
N THR A 575 8.90 -31.10 -1.42
CA THR A 575 8.24 -29.97 -0.79
C THR A 575 9.19 -29.32 0.20
N LEU A 576 9.63 -28.10 -0.09
CA LEU A 576 10.51 -27.34 0.78
C LEU A 576 10.10 -25.86 0.83
N ALA A 577 9.94 -25.31 2.04
CA ALA A 577 9.55 -23.93 2.20
C ALA A 577 10.64 -22.97 1.68
N ALA A 578 10.24 -22.05 0.80
CA ALA A 578 11.11 -21.03 0.22
C ALA A 578 11.75 -20.13 1.30
N PRO A 579 12.88 -19.47 0.99
CA PRO A 579 13.34 -18.31 1.76
C PRO A 579 12.21 -17.29 1.92
N TYR A 580 12.11 -16.68 3.11
CA TYR A 580 11.08 -15.71 3.50
C TYR A 580 9.63 -16.24 3.57
N SER A 581 9.39 -17.54 3.34
CA SER A 581 8.06 -18.14 3.50
C SER A 581 7.64 -18.19 4.98
N VAL A 582 6.40 -17.78 5.28
CA VAL A 582 5.76 -18.05 6.58
C VAL A 582 5.52 -19.55 6.72
N ARG A 583 5.56 -20.05 7.96
CA ARG A 583 5.28 -21.45 8.29
C ARG A 583 3.98 -21.60 9.07
N PRO A 584 3.23 -22.69 8.86
CA PRO A 584 2.02 -23.01 9.63
C PRO A 584 2.40 -23.57 11.01
N LYS A 585 3.08 -22.77 11.81
CA LYS A 585 3.58 -23.10 13.15
C LYS A 585 3.16 -22.04 14.16
N PRO A 586 3.04 -22.39 15.46
CA PRO A 586 2.79 -21.40 16.51
C PRO A 586 3.76 -20.23 16.43
N GLY A 587 3.27 -19.01 16.65
CA GLY A 587 4.05 -17.78 16.52
C GLY A 587 4.25 -17.27 15.08
N ALA A 588 3.71 -17.94 14.06
CA ALA A 588 3.79 -17.55 12.65
C ALA A 588 5.23 -17.30 12.19
N THR A 589 6.08 -18.28 12.47
CA THR A 589 7.51 -18.28 12.18
C THR A 589 7.80 -18.20 10.68
N VAL A 590 8.98 -17.68 10.34
CA VAL A 590 9.43 -17.50 8.94
C VAL A 590 10.66 -18.36 8.68
N SER A 591 10.69 -18.96 7.48
CA SER A 591 11.87 -19.60 6.88
C SER A 591 12.89 -18.51 6.51
N MET A 592 13.67 -18.08 7.49
CA MET A 592 14.43 -16.83 7.43
C MET A 592 15.90 -17.05 7.06
N PRO A 593 16.40 -16.43 5.99
CA PRO A 593 17.83 -16.36 5.68
C PRO A 593 18.67 -15.78 6.81
N LEU A 594 19.84 -16.39 7.02
CA LEU A 594 20.79 -16.05 8.09
C LEU A 594 22.16 -15.75 7.50
N HIS A 595 22.86 -14.80 8.11
CA HIS A 595 24.31 -14.80 8.04
C HIS A 595 24.86 -15.93 8.91
N TRP A 596 25.99 -16.50 8.51
CA TRP A 596 26.54 -17.66 9.21
C TRP A 596 27.05 -17.37 10.63
N ASP A 597 27.33 -16.12 10.99
CA ASP A 597 27.64 -15.68 12.35
C ASP A 597 26.42 -15.69 13.28
N GLU A 598 25.21 -15.70 12.72
CA GLU A 598 23.94 -15.90 13.44
C GLU A 598 23.67 -17.39 13.74
N VAL A 599 24.31 -18.31 13.01
CA VAL A 599 24.19 -19.77 13.22
C VAL A 599 25.09 -20.19 14.40
N LYS A 600 24.62 -19.87 15.61
CA LYS A 600 25.29 -20.13 16.88
C LYS A 600 24.29 -20.44 17.99
N LYS A 601 24.79 -20.98 19.11
CA LYS A 601 23.99 -21.32 20.29
C LYS A 601 23.10 -20.15 20.71
N GLY A 602 21.83 -20.46 21.01
CA GLY A 602 20.82 -19.47 21.41
C GLY A 602 19.90 -18.99 20.29
N LEU A 603 20.20 -19.30 19.02
CA LEU A 603 19.28 -19.10 17.89
C LEU A 603 17.97 -19.86 18.13
N LYS A 604 16.82 -19.23 17.87
CA LYS A 604 15.49 -19.86 17.98
C LYS A 604 14.65 -19.60 16.74
N MET A 605 13.75 -20.52 16.41
CA MET A 605 12.77 -20.33 15.33
C MET A 605 11.85 -19.13 15.59
N SER A 606 11.50 -18.89 16.86
CA SER A 606 10.66 -17.78 17.32
C SER A 606 11.30 -16.41 17.14
N ASP A 607 12.60 -16.33 16.87
CA ASP A 607 13.29 -15.06 16.63
C ASP A 607 12.86 -14.42 15.31
N PHE A 608 12.24 -15.20 14.40
CA PHE A 608 11.78 -14.74 13.09
C PHE A 608 10.33 -15.09 12.86
N THR A 609 9.47 -14.08 12.87
CA THR A 609 8.03 -14.19 12.66
C THR A 609 7.57 -13.21 11.59
N LEU A 610 6.36 -13.38 11.05
CA LEU A 610 5.84 -12.44 10.06
C LEU A 610 5.78 -10.98 10.58
N TYR A 611 5.71 -10.78 11.90
CA TYR A 611 5.63 -9.46 12.53
C TYR A 611 6.96 -8.72 12.62
N ASN A 612 8.10 -9.43 12.65
CA ASN A 612 9.42 -8.81 12.76
C ASN A 612 10.27 -8.95 11.48
N ALA A 613 9.93 -9.91 10.61
CA ALA A 613 10.68 -10.23 9.41
C ALA A 613 10.78 -9.05 8.44
N VAL A 614 9.69 -8.29 8.22
CA VAL A 614 9.68 -7.13 7.30
C VAL A 614 10.70 -6.07 7.74
N LYS A 615 10.77 -5.75 9.04
CA LYS A 615 11.72 -4.79 9.60
C LYS A 615 13.17 -5.27 9.47
N ARG A 616 13.39 -6.58 9.62
CA ARG A 616 14.71 -7.17 9.40
C ARG A 616 15.12 -7.03 7.93
N ILE A 617 14.26 -7.47 7.01
CA ILE A 617 14.51 -7.44 5.56
C ILE A 617 14.78 -6.01 5.07
N SER A 618 14.03 -5.01 5.54
CA SER A 618 14.28 -3.62 5.15
C SER A 618 15.65 -3.09 5.61
N LYS A 619 16.20 -3.63 6.71
CA LYS A 619 17.51 -3.25 7.24
C LYS A 619 18.67 -3.95 6.54
N ILE A 620 18.55 -5.24 6.24
CA ILE A 620 19.67 -6.07 5.74
C ILE A 620 19.58 -6.42 4.25
N GLY A 621 18.41 -6.23 3.63
CA GLY A 621 18.14 -6.63 2.25
C GLY A 621 18.02 -8.15 2.07
N ASP A 622 18.08 -8.60 0.81
CA ASP A 622 18.08 -10.03 0.48
C ASP A 622 19.50 -10.61 0.50
N ILE A 623 19.88 -11.17 1.64
CA ILE A 623 21.20 -11.79 1.84
C ILE A 623 21.31 -13.18 1.19
N PHE A 624 20.20 -13.77 0.76
CA PHE A 624 20.14 -15.12 0.20
C PHE A 624 20.24 -15.13 -1.34
N ILE A 625 20.18 -13.94 -1.97
CA ILE A 625 20.19 -13.76 -3.43
C ILE A 625 21.35 -14.47 -4.14
N PRO A 626 22.56 -14.63 -3.56
CA PRO A 626 23.64 -15.33 -4.25
C PRO A 626 23.33 -16.80 -4.57
N VAL A 627 22.38 -17.45 -3.88
CA VAL A 627 21.91 -18.81 -4.21
C VAL A 627 21.36 -18.89 -5.63
N LEU A 628 20.78 -17.79 -6.15
CA LEU A 628 20.21 -17.71 -7.49
C LEU A 628 21.23 -17.29 -8.56
N LYS A 629 22.48 -17.00 -8.17
CA LYS A 629 23.52 -16.48 -9.08
C LYS A 629 24.34 -17.64 -9.66
N LYS A 630 25.66 -17.46 -9.80
CA LYS A 630 26.56 -18.42 -10.42
C LYS A 630 26.62 -19.70 -9.60
N GLY A 631 26.19 -20.81 -10.20
CA GLY A 631 26.32 -22.14 -9.63
C GLY A 631 27.76 -22.63 -9.56
N ILE A 632 28.00 -23.56 -8.64
CA ILE A 632 29.29 -24.24 -8.46
C ILE A 632 29.74 -25.00 -9.71
N ASP A 633 31.00 -25.42 -9.72
CA ASP A 633 31.54 -26.36 -10.69
C ASP A 633 31.76 -27.72 -10.01
N LEU A 634 30.81 -28.64 -10.18
CA LEU A 634 30.89 -29.98 -9.57
C LEU A 634 32.17 -30.72 -9.95
N LYS A 635 32.73 -30.55 -11.16
CA LYS A 635 33.99 -31.23 -11.53
C LYS A 635 35.14 -30.75 -10.68
N LYS A 636 35.22 -29.44 -10.42
CA LYS A 636 36.23 -28.86 -9.53
C LYS A 636 36.05 -29.33 -8.09
N VAL A 637 34.81 -29.42 -7.63
CA VAL A 637 34.47 -29.89 -6.28
C VAL A 637 34.82 -31.37 -6.09
N MET A 638 34.50 -32.23 -7.06
CA MET A 638 34.88 -33.65 -7.01
C MET A 638 36.40 -33.85 -6.95
N LYS A 639 37.18 -33.08 -7.72
CA LYS A 639 38.65 -33.11 -7.61
C LYS A 639 39.19 -32.66 -6.26
N ALA A 640 38.47 -31.79 -5.55
CA ALA A 640 38.85 -31.38 -4.20
C ALA A 640 38.49 -32.47 -3.18
N LEU A 641 37.37 -33.18 -3.38
CA LEU A 641 36.96 -34.32 -2.58
C LEU A 641 37.93 -35.50 -2.70
N ASP A 642 38.53 -35.76 -3.86
CA ASP A 642 39.54 -36.82 -4.02
C ASP A 642 40.81 -36.59 -3.17
N ARG A 643 41.00 -35.36 -2.68
CA ARG A 643 42.12 -34.97 -1.81
C ARG A 643 41.75 -34.92 -0.33
N TRP A 644 40.49 -35.17 0.00
CA TRP A 644 39.90 -35.11 1.34
C TRP A 644 39.76 -36.52 1.88
#